data_AF-A0A1F6K622-F1
#
_entry.id   AF-A0A1F6K622-F1
#
_cell.length_a   1.000
_cell.length_b   1.000
_cell.length_c   1.000
_cell.angle_alpha   90.00
_cell.angle_beta   90.00
_cell.angle_gamma   90.00
#
_symmetry.space_group_name_H-M   'P 1'
#
loop_
_entity.id
_entity.type
_entity.pdbx_description
1 polymer ?
#
loop_
_entity_poly.entity_id
_entity_poly.type
_entity_poly.pdbx_seq_one_letter_code
_entity_poly.pdbx_strand_id
1 'polypeptide(L)'
;MGRKKNGSKYILNFWVTLLKKGLLLFLAALIAIGDGVLATTGFPLEQYRRTRKKIASLRNRRQKIIFVQKRNKRFLKAFSVPKLFPFKSTARLFAPRKQKAKKRKTIPVFLVPFSIKARYFMQGLLVSLVFIFVPLLLFVFVEALPSPNELVLRQIPQTTKIYDRNRTLLYQIYAQQNRTLVPLSDIPKSLVRATIAIEDKDFYSHPGFDLIAIARATVSNLSNEGGLQGGSTITQQLIKSALLNPEKTFLRKIKEVIIAFLAERIYTKDEILEMYFNQIPYGGTAWGVESAAHLYFGKGVKDLDLAQSALLAGLPGAPSLYSPFGEDKQFWKKRQSAVLRKMAEVGYISEREMQEALTEEMILEREQTPLKAPHFVMYVRDLLIKKYGLPLVERGGLSVVTSLDFSLQEKAQKIVDEEVEKNEFLNLSNGAALITNPANGDILAMVGSRNFYDPDGGNVNVTTSLRQPGSSIKIITYAGALSKGYTPATILDDTPIAFRDQWGNNYSPVNYDGQFHGRVPMRLALANSFNIPAVRVLNSIGIPTMMNLARRMGITTWNNPNRYGLSLTLGSAEVRMTDMATVYATLANGGIRVDINPVLKITDYKGSVLEEKEKEEYGQRVLDEGVAFIISDILADNKSRSLEFGANSPLVIPNKRVSVKTGTSDNKRDNWTIGYTKAQLVAVWVGNNDNSPMSQALASGITGAAPIWNKITSLVLANSPSENVVIPVNVVSKRCLGRVEYFIRGTENFVSCAPLAPSPTPAPM
;
A
#
# COMPACT_ATOMS: atom_id res chain seq x y z
N MET A 1 -15.46 -4.82 -42.76
CA MET A 1 -16.90 -4.89 -42.37
C MET A 1 -17.45 -3.49 -42.07
N GLY A 2 -18.54 -3.04 -42.71
CA GLY A 2 -18.97 -1.62 -42.66
C GLY A 2 -20.30 -1.29 -41.98
N ARG A 3 -21.09 -2.26 -41.49
CA ARG A 3 -22.50 -2.04 -41.07
C ARG A 3 -22.85 -2.57 -39.65
N LYS A 4 -22.14 -2.12 -38.60
CA LYS A 4 -22.58 -2.33 -37.19
C LYS A 4 -22.48 -1.11 -36.24
N LYS A 5 -21.80 0.00 -36.61
CA LYS A 5 -21.46 1.10 -35.66
C LYS A 5 -22.61 2.01 -35.17
N ASN A 6 -23.86 1.87 -35.65
CA ASN A 6 -24.93 2.85 -35.35
C ASN A 6 -25.93 2.46 -34.24
N GLY A 7 -26.02 1.18 -33.82
CA GLY A 7 -27.10 0.71 -32.95
C GLY A 7 -27.24 1.48 -31.62
N SER A 8 -26.12 1.66 -30.91
CA SER A 8 -26.07 2.37 -29.62
C SER A 8 -26.60 3.82 -29.72
N LYS A 9 -26.19 4.57 -30.75
CA LYS A 9 -26.64 5.96 -30.95
C LYS A 9 -28.16 6.08 -31.18
N TYR A 10 -28.81 5.09 -31.79
CA TYR A 10 -30.27 5.11 -31.94
C TYR A 10 -31.00 4.87 -30.62
N ILE A 11 -30.53 3.91 -29.81
CA ILE A 11 -31.12 3.64 -28.49
C ILE A 11 -30.95 4.85 -27.56
N LEU A 12 -29.74 5.42 -27.50
CA LEU A 12 -29.46 6.59 -26.66
C LEU A 12 -30.29 7.81 -27.07
N ASN A 13 -30.38 8.12 -28.37
CA ASN A 13 -31.21 9.22 -28.87
C ASN A 13 -32.71 9.00 -28.64
N PHE A 14 -33.19 7.75 -28.68
CA PHE A 14 -34.58 7.42 -28.38
C PHE A 14 -34.93 7.77 -26.93
N TRP A 15 -34.13 7.31 -25.96
CA TRP A 15 -34.32 7.61 -24.54
C TRP A 15 -34.18 9.10 -24.22
N VAL A 16 -33.19 9.80 -24.79
CA VAL A 16 -33.03 11.26 -24.63
C VAL A 16 -34.24 12.03 -25.19
N THR A 17 -34.81 11.57 -26.30
CA THR A 17 -36.02 12.18 -26.90
C THR A 17 -37.27 11.90 -26.05
N LEU A 18 -37.38 10.70 -25.47
CA LEU A 18 -38.46 10.32 -24.58
C LEU A 18 -38.44 11.15 -23.28
N LEU A 19 -37.27 11.28 -22.65
CA LEU A 19 -37.05 12.12 -21.46
C LEU A 19 -37.39 13.59 -21.72
N LYS A 20 -36.96 14.17 -22.84
CA LYS A 20 -37.30 15.56 -23.20
C LYS A 20 -38.81 15.77 -23.38
N LYS A 21 -39.53 14.79 -23.95
CA LYS A 21 -41.00 14.84 -24.05
C LYS A 21 -41.68 14.67 -22.69
N GLY A 22 -41.20 13.75 -21.85
CA GLY A 22 -41.69 13.56 -20.49
C GLY A 22 -41.55 14.82 -19.63
N LEU A 23 -40.39 15.49 -19.68
CA LEU A 23 -40.14 16.73 -18.94
C LEU A 23 -41.07 17.87 -19.38
N LEU A 24 -41.35 18.00 -20.69
CA LEU A 24 -42.31 18.97 -21.22
C LEU A 24 -43.75 18.68 -20.77
N LEU A 25 -44.16 17.42 -20.76
CA LEU A 25 -45.48 17.01 -20.25
C LEU A 25 -45.61 17.24 -18.73
N PHE A 26 -44.55 16.98 -17.96
CA PHE A 26 -44.50 17.25 -16.52
C PHE A 26 -44.58 18.76 -16.20
N LEU A 27 -43.86 19.60 -16.95
CA LEU A 27 -43.99 21.06 -16.84
C LEU A 27 -45.39 21.55 -17.19
N ALA A 28 -46.03 21.00 -18.23
CA ALA A 28 -47.42 21.31 -18.57
C ALA A 28 -48.40 20.87 -17.47
N ALA A 29 -48.19 19.70 -16.86
CA ALA A 29 -48.99 19.21 -15.74
C ALA A 29 -48.83 20.09 -14.50
N LEU A 30 -47.61 20.51 -14.14
CA LEU A 30 -47.37 21.43 -13.02
C LEU A 30 -48.06 22.79 -13.23
N ILE A 31 -48.04 23.33 -14.46
CA ILE A 31 -48.77 24.57 -14.79
C ILE A 31 -50.28 24.37 -14.64
N ALA A 32 -50.84 23.26 -15.15
CA ALA A 32 -52.26 22.95 -15.04
C ALA A 32 -52.72 22.73 -13.57
N ILE A 33 -51.88 22.08 -12.75
CA ILE A 33 -52.12 21.94 -11.30
C ILE A 33 -52.04 23.30 -10.61
N GLY A 34 -51.09 24.17 -10.97
CA GLY A 34 -50.98 25.53 -10.46
C GLY A 34 -52.21 26.39 -10.76
N ASP A 35 -52.68 26.42 -12.01
CA ASP A 35 -53.94 27.07 -12.38
C ASP A 35 -55.16 26.45 -11.64
N GLY A 36 -55.17 25.13 -11.43
CA GLY A 36 -56.24 24.44 -10.67
C GLY A 36 -56.26 24.76 -9.16
N VAL A 37 -55.08 24.91 -8.53
CA VAL A 37 -54.98 25.38 -7.14
C VAL A 37 -55.42 26.83 -7.04
N LEU A 38 -54.94 27.71 -7.94
CA LEU A 38 -55.34 29.13 -7.95
C LEU A 38 -56.84 29.32 -8.21
N ALA A 39 -57.47 28.43 -8.99
CA ALA A 39 -58.92 28.44 -9.22
C ALA A 39 -59.76 27.96 -8.02
N THR A 40 -59.15 27.35 -6.98
CA THR A 40 -59.87 26.74 -5.85
C THR A 40 -59.56 27.38 -4.49
N THR A 41 -58.57 28.28 -4.39
CA THR A 41 -58.16 28.94 -3.13
C THR A 41 -58.75 30.35 -2.91
N GLY A 42 -59.75 30.77 -3.71
CA GLY A 42 -60.50 32.01 -3.44
C GLY A 42 -59.73 33.33 -3.64
N PHE A 43 -58.54 33.29 -4.25
CA PHE A 43 -57.72 34.49 -4.51
C PHE A 43 -58.53 35.56 -5.28
N PRO A 44 -58.54 36.84 -4.83
CA PRO A 44 -59.41 37.86 -5.42
C PRO A 44 -59.14 38.05 -6.92
N LEU A 45 -60.17 37.76 -7.73
CA LEU A 45 -60.08 37.66 -9.20
C LEU A 45 -59.53 38.92 -9.88
N GLU A 46 -59.67 40.08 -9.25
CA GLU A 46 -59.15 41.35 -9.76
C GLU A 46 -57.62 41.41 -9.72
N GLN A 47 -57.00 40.86 -8.67
CA GLN A 47 -55.55 40.74 -8.59
C GLN A 47 -55.04 39.71 -9.61
N TYR A 48 -55.74 38.57 -9.79
CA TYR A 48 -55.43 37.61 -10.88
C TYR A 48 -55.57 38.25 -12.27
N ARG A 49 -56.59 39.08 -12.51
CA ARG A 49 -56.75 39.84 -13.77
C ARG A 49 -55.63 40.85 -13.99
N ARG A 50 -55.20 41.58 -12.96
CA ARG A 50 -54.02 42.48 -13.03
C ARG A 50 -52.73 41.71 -13.32
N THR A 51 -52.53 40.56 -12.67
CA THR A 51 -51.34 39.71 -12.87
C THR A 51 -51.34 39.01 -14.23
N ARG A 52 -52.46 38.45 -14.71
CA ARG A 52 -52.58 37.94 -16.10
C ARG A 52 -52.33 39.04 -17.13
N LYS A 53 -52.81 40.28 -16.92
CA LYS A 53 -52.49 41.41 -17.82
C LYS A 53 -51.00 41.78 -17.80
N LYS A 54 -50.32 41.77 -16.63
CA LYS A 54 -48.86 41.93 -16.54
C LYS A 54 -48.09 40.78 -17.21
N ILE A 55 -48.50 39.53 -17.04
CA ILE A 55 -47.85 38.36 -17.66
C ILE A 55 -48.07 38.37 -19.19
N ALA A 56 -49.25 38.76 -19.66
CA ALA A 56 -49.53 38.94 -21.09
C ALA A 56 -48.70 40.09 -21.69
N SER A 57 -48.53 41.22 -21.00
CA SER A 57 -47.68 42.31 -21.48
C SER A 57 -46.19 41.96 -21.45
N LEU A 58 -45.74 41.12 -20.51
CA LEU A 58 -44.39 40.53 -20.51
C LEU A 58 -44.19 39.52 -21.66
N ARG A 59 -45.19 38.69 -21.96
CA ARG A 59 -45.19 37.76 -23.11
C ARG A 59 -45.11 38.52 -24.43
N ASN A 60 -45.86 39.62 -24.59
CA ASN A 60 -45.77 40.46 -25.79
C ASN A 60 -44.49 41.31 -25.83
N ARG A 61 -43.92 41.73 -24.69
CA ARG A 61 -42.58 42.38 -24.65
C ARG A 61 -41.46 41.41 -25.05
N ARG A 62 -41.58 40.11 -24.74
CA ARG A 62 -40.63 39.07 -25.22
C ARG A 62 -40.77 38.71 -26.71
N GLN A 63 -41.79 39.18 -27.41
CA GLN A 63 -41.87 39.09 -28.89
C GLN A 63 -41.34 40.34 -29.61
N LYS A 64 -40.64 41.25 -28.92
CA LYS A 64 -40.11 42.49 -29.52
C LYS A 64 -38.59 42.70 -29.34
N ILE A 65 -37.84 41.63 -29.08
CA ILE A 65 -36.37 41.58 -29.12
C ILE A 65 -35.98 40.35 -29.96
N ILE A 66 -34.88 40.45 -30.73
CA ILE A 66 -34.46 39.52 -31.80
C ILE A 66 -35.35 39.58 -33.05
N PHE A 67 -35.20 40.65 -33.83
CA PHE A 67 -35.45 40.67 -35.28
C PHE A 67 -34.26 41.32 -35.98
N VAL A 68 -33.30 40.52 -36.47
CA VAL A 68 -32.17 40.99 -37.29
C VAL A 68 -31.81 39.93 -38.34
N GLN A 69 -32.23 40.20 -39.60
CA GLN A 69 -31.55 39.86 -40.88
C GLN A 69 -31.31 38.36 -41.25
N LYS A 70 -31.77 37.89 -42.43
CA LYS A 70 -31.10 37.83 -43.77
C LYS A 70 -29.77 37.05 -43.74
N ARG A 71 -29.39 36.18 -44.69
CA ARG A 71 -29.83 35.69 -46.04
C ARG A 71 -29.59 34.15 -46.06
N ASN A 72 -29.79 33.29 -47.08
CA ASN A 72 -30.24 33.29 -48.50
C ASN A 72 -30.88 31.87 -48.74
N LYS A 73 -31.73 31.53 -49.73
CA LYS A 73 -31.55 31.28 -51.19
C LYS A 73 -30.37 30.35 -51.55
N ARG A 74 -30.53 29.27 -52.34
CA ARG A 74 -31.55 28.85 -53.34
C ARG A 74 -32.09 27.41 -53.02
N PHE A 75 -32.61 26.49 -53.86
CA PHE A 75 -32.75 26.40 -55.33
C PHE A 75 -34.06 25.70 -55.84
N LEU A 76 -34.08 24.37 -56.10
CA LEU A 76 -35.11 23.57 -56.84
C LEU A 76 -35.21 22.14 -56.23
N LYS A 77 -36.39 21.53 -56.00
CA LYS A 77 -37.51 21.04 -56.86
C LYS A 77 -37.23 19.72 -57.61
N ALA A 78 -38.00 18.66 -57.27
CA ALA A 78 -38.41 17.56 -58.16
C ALA A 78 -39.67 16.84 -57.61
N PHE A 79 -40.49 16.29 -58.51
CA PHE A 79 -41.56 15.28 -58.42
C PHE A 79 -41.87 14.57 -57.07
N SER A 80 -43.08 14.11 -56.69
CA SER A 80 -44.51 14.37 -56.96
C SER A 80 -45.33 13.12 -56.57
N VAL A 81 -46.38 13.28 -55.74
CA VAL A 81 -47.75 12.64 -55.90
C VAL A 81 -47.85 11.10 -55.73
N PRO A 82 -48.97 10.50 -55.22
CA PRO A 82 -50.33 11.03 -55.05
C PRO A 82 -50.94 11.00 -53.62
N LYS A 83 -52.16 11.53 -53.51
CA LYS A 83 -53.11 11.34 -52.40
C LYS A 83 -54.13 10.26 -52.75
N LEU A 84 -54.76 9.63 -51.76
CA LEU A 84 -55.92 8.74 -51.95
C LEU A 84 -57.08 9.08 -51.00
N PHE A 85 -58.01 9.90 -51.51
CA PHE A 85 -59.47 9.84 -51.26
C PHE A 85 -60.00 10.09 -49.82
N PRO A 86 -61.32 10.40 -49.61
CA PRO A 86 -61.63 11.74 -49.09
C PRO A 86 -62.57 11.80 -47.88
N PHE A 87 -62.68 13.01 -47.32
CA PHE A 87 -63.84 13.42 -46.52
C PHE A 87 -65.12 13.43 -47.37
N LYS A 88 -66.25 12.98 -46.80
CA LYS A 88 -67.60 13.42 -47.20
C LYS A 88 -68.35 13.90 -45.97
N SER A 89 -68.81 15.15 -46.02
CA SER A 89 -69.72 15.72 -45.03
C SER A 89 -71.18 15.41 -45.41
N THR A 90 -72.01 15.11 -44.41
CA THR A 90 -73.47 15.06 -44.55
C THR A 90 -74.12 15.92 -43.48
N ALA A 91 -74.30 17.21 -43.80
CA ALA A 91 -75.21 18.04 -43.03
C ALA A 91 -76.66 17.61 -43.31
N ARG A 92 -77.45 17.37 -42.26
CA ARG A 92 -78.91 17.39 -42.33
C ARG A 92 -79.44 18.25 -41.20
N LEU A 93 -80.22 19.26 -41.55
CA LEU A 93 -80.94 20.07 -40.58
C LEU A 93 -82.06 19.22 -39.97
N PHE A 94 -82.32 19.39 -38.67
CA PHE A 94 -83.62 19.10 -38.08
C PHE A 94 -84.02 20.19 -37.08
N ALA A 95 -85.32 20.47 -37.03
CA ALA A 95 -85.93 21.65 -36.43
C ALA A 95 -86.01 21.57 -34.88
N PRO A 96 -86.29 22.69 -34.16
CA PRO A 96 -86.16 22.73 -32.70
C PRO A 96 -87.26 21.95 -31.98
N ARG A 97 -86.88 21.16 -30.97
CA ARG A 97 -87.82 20.46 -30.09
C ARG A 97 -87.93 21.15 -28.73
N LYS A 98 -89.18 21.30 -28.26
CA LYS A 98 -89.56 22.18 -27.13
C LYS A 98 -88.88 21.78 -25.79
N GLN A 99 -88.81 22.77 -24.90
CA GLN A 99 -88.24 22.69 -23.56
C GLN A 99 -88.76 21.48 -22.74
N LYS A 100 -87.88 20.88 -21.95
CA LYS A 100 -88.21 20.39 -20.60
C LYS A 100 -87.19 20.94 -19.62
N ALA A 101 -87.66 21.65 -18.60
CA ALA A 101 -86.79 22.23 -17.57
C ALA A 101 -86.18 21.12 -16.70
N LYS A 102 -85.00 20.63 -17.08
CA LYS A 102 -84.20 19.75 -16.21
C LYS A 102 -83.79 20.55 -14.97
N LYS A 103 -84.42 20.24 -13.82
CA LYS A 103 -84.03 20.77 -12.50
C LYS A 103 -82.50 20.70 -12.38
N ARG A 104 -81.86 21.84 -12.08
CA ARG A 104 -80.43 21.86 -11.72
C ARG A 104 -80.30 21.07 -10.41
N LYS A 105 -79.96 19.78 -10.50
CA LYS A 105 -79.37 19.08 -9.36
C LYS A 105 -78.04 19.76 -9.07
N THR A 106 -78.02 20.57 -8.02
CA THR A 106 -76.77 21.01 -7.38
C THR A 106 -76.08 19.75 -6.87
N ILE A 107 -75.15 19.23 -7.66
CA ILE A 107 -74.23 18.19 -7.19
C ILE A 107 -73.50 18.82 -6.01
N PRO A 108 -73.57 18.26 -4.78
CA PRO A 108 -72.82 18.80 -3.67
C PRO A 108 -71.35 18.69 -4.03
N VAL A 109 -70.67 19.82 -4.19
CA VAL A 109 -69.22 19.85 -4.34
C VAL A 109 -68.65 19.46 -2.99
N PHE A 110 -68.48 18.16 -2.80
CA PHE A 110 -67.87 17.61 -1.59
C PHE A 110 -66.44 18.17 -1.56
N LEU A 111 -66.21 19.16 -0.71
CA LEU A 111 -64.92 19.82 -0.55
C LEU A 111 -63.99 18.85 0.18
N VAL A 112 -63.47 17.88 -0.58
CA VAL A 112 -62.47 16.90 -0.13
C VAL A 112 -61.40 17.68 0.63
N PRO A 113 -61.22 17.44 1.95
CA PRO A 113 -60.38 18.25 2.82
C PRO A 113 -58.99 18.48 2.22
N PHE A 114 -58.42 19.66 2.48
CA PHE A 114 -57.11 20.02 1.95
C PHE A 114 -56.03 18.99 2.34
N SER A 115 -56.13 18.41 3.54
CA SER A 115 -55.29 17.30 4.00
C SER A 115 -55.36 16.05 3.10
N ILE A 116 -56.55 15.67 2.61
CA ILE A 116 -56.72 14.53 1.71
C ILE A 116 -56.18 14.85 0.30
N LYS A 117 -56.46 16.06 -0.22
CA LYS A 117 -55.89 16.52 -1.49
C LYS A 117 -54.37 16.58 -1.44
N ALA A 118 -53.81 17.13 -0.36
CA ALA A 118 -52.37 17.19 -0.11
C ALA A 118 -51.76 15.78 0.03
N ARG A 119 -52.43 14.84 0.72
CA ARG A 119 -51.96 13.45 0.83
C ARG A 119 -51.82 12.79 -0.55
N TYR A 120 -52.84 12.86 -1.40
CA TYR A 120 -52.77 12.30 -2.75
C TYR A 120 -51.79 13.05 -3.66
N PHE A 121 -51.65 14.38 -3.52
CA PHE A 121 -50.64 15.15 -4.24
C PHE A 121 -49.21 14.74 -3.82
N MET A 122 -48.94 14.59 -2.51
CA MET A 122 -47.64 14.14 -2.01
C MET A 122 -47.33 12.69 -2.40
N GLN A 123 -48.32 11.81 -2.43
CA GLN A 123 -48.17 10.45 -2.96
C GLN A 123 -47.85 10.47 -4.47
N GLY A 124 -48.58 11.27 -5.27
CA GLY A 124 -48.30 11.44 -6.69
C GLY A 124 -46.93 12.08 -6.97
N LEU A 125 -46.51 13.03 -6.13
CA LEU A 125 -45.18 13.64 -6.18
C LEU A 125 -44.08 12.63 -5.82
N LEU A 126 -44.27 11.82 -4.77
CA LEU A 126 -43.33 10.76 -4.38
C LEU A 126 -43.15 9.73 -5.50
N VAL A 127 -44.26 9.23 -6.08
CA VAL A 127 -44.23 8.31 -7.23
C VAL A 127 -43.54 8.97 -8.43
N SER A 128 -43.86 10.23 -8.74
CA SER A 128 -43.23 10.96 -9.85
C SER A 128 -41.73 11.17 -9.63
N LEU A 129 -41.30 11.48 -8.40
CA LEU A 129 -39.89 11.59 -8.04
C LEU A 129 -39.18 10.25 -8.21
N VAL A 130 -39.75 9.14 -7.72
CA VAL A 130 -39.18 7.80 -7.91
C VAL A 130 -39.05 7.47 -9.41
N PHE A 131 -40.11 7.63 -10.20
CA PHE A 131 -40.11 7.32 -11.63
C PHE A 131 -39.26 8.26 -12.50
N ILE A 132 -38.78 9.40 -11.99
CA ILE A 132 -37.89 10.33 -12.72
C ILE A 132 -36.46 10.25 -12.19
N PHE A 133 -36.25 10.36 -10.88
CA PHE A 133 -34.92 10.33 -10.28
C PHE A 133 -34.28 8.94 -10.31
N VAL A 134 -35.01 7.83 -10.13
CA VAL A 134 -34.37 6.50 -10.18
C VAL A 134 -33.81 6.20 -11.58
N PRO A 135 -34.56 6.40 -12.69
CA PRO A 135 -33.97 6.27 -14.04
C PRO A 135 -32.86 7.27 -14.34
N LEU A 136 -32.93 8.51 -13.81
CA LEU A 136 -31.87 9.51 -14.00
C LEU A 136 -30.58 9.14 -13.24
N LEU A 137 -30.70 8.69 -11.99
CA LEU A 137 -29.58 8.20 -11.19
C LEU A 137 -28.97 6.93 -11.79
N LEU A 138 -29.79 6.00 -12.29
CA LEU A 138 -29.32 4.83 -13.03
C LEU A 138 -28.61 5.23 -14.33
N PHE A 139 -29.11 6.23 -15.07
CA PHE A 139 -28.45 6.73 -16.28
C PHE A 139 -27.06 7.30 -15.96
N VAL A 140 -26.97 8.22 -14.98
CA VAL A 140 -25.68 8.80 -14.55
C VAL A 140 -24.73 7.73 -13.99
N PHE A 141 -25.24 6.74 -13.26
CA PHE A 141 -24.45 5.62 -12.76
C PHE A 141 -23.91 4.73 -13.89
N VAL A 142 -24.70 4.49 -14.95
CA VAL A 142 -24.31 3.70 -16.13
C VAL A 142 -23.34 4.45 -17.05
N GLU A 143 -23.49 5.76 -17.22
CA GLU A 143 -22.52 6.57 -17.97
C GLU A 143 -21.15 6.66 -17.25
N ALA A 144 -21.14 6.46 -15.92
CA ALA A 144 -19.93 6.34 -15.08
C ALA A 144 -19.38 4.89 -14.95
N LEU A 145 -19.67 4.01 -15.92
CA LEU A 145 -19.09 2.67 -16.03
C LEU A 145 -18.07 2.59 -17.19
N PRO A 146 -16.95 1.85 -17.04
CA PRO A 146 -16.08 1.51 -18.16
C PRO A 146 -16.86 0.83 -19.29
N SER A 147 -16.48 1.11 -20.54
CA SER A 147 -17.15 0.50 -21.68
C SER A 147 -16.68 -0.95 -21.86
N PRO A 148 -17.57 -1.94 -22.10
CA PRO A 148 -17.13 -3.29 -22.46
C PRO A 148 -16.21 -3.33 -23.70
N ASN A 149 -16.27 -2.33 -24.57
CA ASN A 149 -15.36 -2.18 -25.71
C ASN A 149 -13.88 -1.99 -25.29
N GLU A 150 -13.60 -1.59 -24.05
CA GLU A 150 -12.24 -1.46 -23.51
C GLU A 150 -11.53 -2.81 -23.35
N LEU A 151 -12.25 -3.93 -23.29
CA LEU A 151 -11.69 -5.29 -23.18
C LEU A 151 -10.75 -5.64 -24.34
N VAL A 152 -10.93 -5.00 -25.50
CA VAL A 152 -10.13 -5.17 -26.73
C VAL A 152 -9.14 -4.01 -26.95
N LEU A 153 -9.25 -2.92 -26.19
CA LEU A 153 -8.54 -1.66 -26.44
C LEU A 153 -7.51 -1.26 -25.36
N ARG A 154 -7.43 -1.97 -24.22
CA ARG A 154 -6.41 -1.68 -23.20
C ARG A 154 -5.02 -2.09 -23.71
N GLN A 155 -4.07 -1.17 -23.54
CA GLN A 155 -2.72 -1.25 -24.10
C GLN A 155 -1.95 -2.47 -23.57
N ILE A 156 -1.04 -3.01 -24.40
CA ILE A 156 -0.12 -4.09 -24.00
C ILE A 156 0.66 -3.60 -22.77
N PRO A 157 0.59 -4.31 -21.63
CA PRO A 157 1.21 -3.85 -20.40
C PRO A 157 2.72 -3.74 -20.58
N GLN A 158 3.32 -2.74 -19.94
CA GLN A 158 4.75 -2.51 -20.00
C GLN A 158 5.39 -2.97 -18.69
N THR A 159 6.53 -3.68 -18.77
CA THR A 159 7.20 -4.19 -17.57
C THR A 159 7.85 -3.05 -16.79
N THR A 160 7.56 -2.98 -15.49
CA THR A 160 8.22 -2.03 -14.59
C THR A 160 9.62 -2.52 -14.28
N LYS A 161 10.61 -1.62 -14.31
CA LYS A 161 12.02 -1.96 -14.19
C LYS A 161 12.64 -1.18 -13.04
N ILE A 162 13.21 -1.92 -12.08
CA ILE A 162 13.92 -1.36 -10.93
C ILE A 162 15.41 -1.41 -11.23
N TYR A 163 16.06 -0.25 -11.14
CA TYR A 163 17.48 -0.05 -11.41
C TYR A 163 18.21 0.43 -10.16
N ASP A 164 19.49 0.10 -10.02
CA ASP A 164 20.40 0.75 -9.07
C ASP A 164 20.71 2.20 -9.52
N ARG A 165 21.40 2.96 -8.68
CA ARG A 165 21.79 4.36 -8.95
C ARG A 165 22.62 4.53 -10.23
N ASN A 166 23.32 3.48 -10.65
CA ASN A 166 24.22 3.43 -11.79
C ASN A 166 23.55 2.87 -13.06
N ARG A 167 22.21 2.68 -13.05
CA ARG A 167 21.40 2.07 -14.12
C ARG A 167 21.62 0.57 -14.33
N THR A 168 22.24 -0.13 -13.39
CA THR A 168 22.23 -1.60 -13.34
C THR A 168 20.80 -2.07 -13.12
N LEU A 169 20.27 -2.93 -14.00
CA LEU A 169 18.96 -3.55 -13.78
C LEU A 169 19.03 -4.48 -12.55
N LEU A 170 18.20 -4.21 -11.54
CA LEU A 170 18.09 -5.02 -10.32
C LEU A 170 16.99 -6.07 -10.44
N TYR A 171 15.83 -5.66 -10.95
CA TYR A 171 14.65 -6.52 -11.09
C TYR A 171 13.70 -5.98 -12.17
N GLN A 172 12.95 -6.89 -12.79
CA GLN A 172 11.81 -6.55 -13.64
C GLN A 172 10.52 -7.03 -12.96
N ILE A 173 9.62 -6.11 -12.64
CA ILE A 173 8.24 -6.44 -12.31
C ILE A 173 7.50 -6.64 -13.63
N TYR A 174 7.46 -7.88 -14.10
CA TYR A 174 6.76 -8.24 -15.33
C TYR A 174 5.25 -8.25 -15.11
N ALA A 175 4.53 -7.42 -15.84
CA ALA A 175 3.23 -7.82 -16.36
C ALA A 175 3.43 -8.60 -17.68
N GLN A 176 3.94 -9.83 -17.51
CA GLN A 176 4.35 -10.77 -18.56
C GLN A 176 5.55 -10.32 -19.41
N GLN A 177 6.14 -11.29 -20.11
CA GLN A 177 6.77 -11.04 -21.41
C GLN A 177 5.67 -10.72 -22.45
N ASN A 178 5.98 -10.71 -23.76
CA ASN A 178 4.98 -10.46 -24.80
C ASN A 178 3.68 -11.27 -24.56
N ARG A 179 2.54 -10.57 -24.45
CA ARG A 179 1.22 -11.19 -24.53
C ARG A 179 0.96 -11.63 -25.96
N THR A 180 1.50 -12.79 -26.32
CA THR A 180 1.06 -13.56 -27.48
C THR A 180 -0.41 -13.88 -27.27
N LEU A 181 -1.29 -13.19 -28.01
CA LEU A 181 -2.73 -13.46 -27.95
C LEU A 181 -2.97 -14.80 -28.63
N VAL A 182 -3.30 -15.81 -27.82
CA VAL A 182 -3.63 -17.16 -28.32
C VAL A 182 -5.13 -17.23 -28.58
N PRO A 183 -5.57 -17.53 -29.81
CA PRO A 183 -7.00 -17.68 -30.11
C PRO A 183 -7.57 -18.92 -29.42
N LEU A 184 -8.87 -18.95 -29.15
CA LEU A 184 -9.49 -20.06 -28.40
C LEU A 184 -9.35 -21.43 -29.11
N SER A 185 -9.16 -21.44 -30.44
CA SER A 185 -8.86 -22.64 -31.23
C SER A 185 -7.55 -23.33 -30.85
N ASP A 186 -6.61 -22.56 -30.30
CA ASP A 186 -5.22 -22.94 -30.05
C ASP A 186 -5.01 -23.34 -28.57
N ILE A 187 -6.06 -23.26 -27.75
CA ILE A 187 -6.04 -23.66 -26.34
C ILE A 187 -6.58 -25.10 -26.23
N PRO A 188 -5.89 -26.03 -25.54
CA PRO A 188 -6.34 -27.42 -25.42
C PRO A 188 -7.75 -27.56 -24.84
N LYS A 189 -8.51 -28.48 -25.43
CA LYS A 189 -9.89 -28.78 -25.01
C LYS A 189 -9.98 -29.25 -23.55
N SER A 190 -8.93 -29.88 -23.05
CA SER A 190 -8.71 -30.20 -21.63
C SER A 190 -8.77 -28.94 -20.76
N LEU A 191 -7.97 -27.92 -21.06
CA LEU A 191 -7.89 -26.66 -20.32
C LEU A 191 -9.15 -25.80 -20.41
N VAL A 192 -9.77 -25.75 -21.61
CA VAL A 192 -11.09 -25.13 -21.82
C VAL A 192 -12.14 -25.78 -20.92
N ARG A 193 -12.24 -27.12 -20.96
CA ARG A 193 -13.17 -27.90 -20.11
C ARG A 193 -12.87 -27.78 -18.63
N ALA A 194 -11.60 -27.80 -18.23
CA ALA A 194 -11.16 -27.70 -16.85
C ALA A 194 -11.59 -26.37 -16.21
N THR A 195 -11.35 -25.27 -16.93
CA THR A 195 -11.70 -23.91 -16.51
C THR A 195 -13.21 -23.74 -16.36
N ILE A 196 -13.99 -24.21 -17.36
CA ILE A 196 -15.45 -24.20 -17.29
C ILE A 196 -15.95 -25.02 -16.10
N ALA A 197 -15.47 -26.26 -15.93
CA ALA A 197 -15.93 -27.15 -14.87
C ALA A 197 -15.73 -26.56 -13.46
N ILE A 198 -14.58 -25.94 -13.18
CA ILE A 198 -14.23 -25.45 -11.83
C ILE A 198 -14.69 -24.02 -11.54
N GLU A 199 -14.65 -23.10 -12.50
CA GLU A 199 -15.00 -21.68 -12.26
C GLU A 199 -16.46 -21.36 -12.60
N ASP A 200 -17.06 -22.02 -13.61
CA ASP A 200 -18.38 -21.63 -14.13
C ASP A 200 -19.04 -22.75 -14.97
N LYS A 201 -19.46 -23.85 -14.31
CA LYS A 201 -19.97 -25.05 -15.01
C LYS A 201 -21.16 -24.79 -15.95
N ASP A 202 -21.90 -23.70 -15.70
CA ASP A 202 -23.11 -23.32 -16.41
C ASP A 202 -22.85 -22.17 -17.42
N PHE A 203 -21.57 -21.84 -17.68
CA PHE A 203 -21.10 -20.67 -18.44
C PHE A 203 -21.92 -20.37 -19.70
N TYR A 204 -22.15 -21.36 -20.56
CA TYR A 204 -22.85 -21.16 -21.83
C TYR A 204 -24.36 -20.85 -21.69
N SER A 205 -24.97 -21.07 -20.52
CA SER A 205 -26.42 -20.91 -20.31
C SER A 205 -26.86 -19.54 -19.77
N HIS A 206 -26.02 -18.87 -18.96
CA HIS A 206 -26.41 -17.67 -18.22
C HIS A 206 -25.98 -16.37 -18.92
N PRO A 207 -26.65 -15.22 -18.69
CA PRO A 207 -26.35 -13.95 -19.37
C PRO A 207 -25.27 -13.12 -18.63
N GLY A 208 -24.08 -13.68 -18.43
CA GLY A 208 -22.99 -13.03 -17.68
C GLY A 208 -23.08 -13.10 -16.17
N PHE A 209 -24.21 -13.48 -15.59
CA PHE A 209 -24.37 -13.72 -14.15
C PHE A 209 -25.30 -14.90 -13.88
N ASP A 210 -25.02 -15.67 -12.83
CA ASP A 210 -25.94 -16.65 -12.26
C ASP A 210 -26.51 -16.16 -10.93
N LEU A 211 -27.84 -16.03 -10.86
CA LEU A 211 -28.57 -15.65 -9.65
C LEU A 211 -28.58 -16.78 -8.61
N ILE A 212 -28.54 -18.04 -9.04
CA ILE A 212 -28.60 -19.21 -8.15
C ILE A 212 -27.27 -19.37 -7.41
N ALA A 213 -26.13 -19.27 -8.09
CA ALA A 213 -24.82 -19.23 -7.45
C ALA A 213 -24.64 -18.01 -6.53
N ILE A 214 -25.11 -16.82 -6.90
CA ILE A 214 -25.08 -15.63 -6.04
C ILE A 214 -25.92 -15.85 -4.77
N ALA A 215 -27.14 -16.38 -4.90
CA ALA A 215 -28.01 -16.68 -3.75
C ALA A 215 -27.40 -17.77 -2.85
N ARG A 216 -26.93 -18.88 -3.44
CA ARG A 216 -26.30 -20.00 -2.72
C ARG A 216 -25.07 -19.54 -1.93
N ALA A 217 -24.16 -18.80 -2.57
CA ALA A 217 -22.97 -18.25 -1.92
C ALA A 217 -23.33 -17.24 -0.82
N THR A 218 -24.42 -16.48 -0.96
CA THR A 218 -24.89 -15.57 0.09
C THR A 218 -25.40 -16.34 1.30
N VAL A 219 -26.10 -17.46 1.11
CA VAL A 219 -26.58 -18.32 2.20
C VAL A 219 -25.43 -19.07 2.89
N SER A 220 -24.52 -19.69 2.13
CA SER A 220 -23.39 -20.45 2.72
C SER A 220 -22.42 -19.57 3.51
N ASN A 221 -22.22 -18.31 3.08
CA ASN A 221 -21.41 -17.34 3.81
C ASN A 221 -22.09 -16.80 5.09
N LEU A 222 -23.37 -17.14 5.33
CA LEU A 222 -24.12 -16.81 6.55
C LEU A 222 -24.29 -18.02 7.48
N SER A 223 -24.13 -19.26 7.01
CA SER A 223 -24.31 -20.48 7.82
C SER A 223 -23.05 -20.98 8.53
N ASN A 224 -21.88 -20.36 8.31
CA ASN A 224 -20.57 -20.78 8.83
C ASN A 224 -20.10 -22.20 8.44
N GLU A 225 -20.82 -22.92 7.58
CA GLU A 225 -20.47 -24.29 7.17
C GLU A 225 -19.33 -24.34 6.13
N GLY A 226 -18.09 -24.09 6.60
CA GLY A 226 -16.86 -24.70 6.09
C GLY A 226 -16.41 -24.46 4.64
N GLY A 227 -17.19 -23.80 3.78
CA GLY A 227 -16.93 -23.75 2.33
C GLY A 227 -17.25 -22.39 1.69
N LEU A 228 -16.20 -21.62 1.37
CA LEU A 228 -16.28 -20.39 0.57
C LEU A 228 -16.58 -20.72 -0.92
N GLN A 229 -17.84 -21.03 -1.26
CA GLN A 229 -18.25 -21.20 -2.65
C GLN A 229 -18.25 -19.86 -3.41
N GLY A 230 -17.46 -19.77 -4.48
CA GLY A 230 -17.36 -18.58 -5.32
C GLY A 230 -18.55 -18.40 -6.26
N GLY A 231 -19.55 -17.62 -5.85
CA GLY A 231 -20.69 -17.24 -6.72
C GLY A 231 -20.34 -16.17 -7.76
N SER A 232 -19.34 -16.39 -8.63
CA SER A 232 -18.90 -15.40 -9.64
C SER A 232 -18.43 -16.04 -10.94
N THR A 233 -19.22 -15.81 -12.00
CA THR A 233 -19.07 -16.34 -13.36
C THR A 233 -17.78 -15.89 -14.07
N ILE A 234 -17.31 -16.66 -15.07
CA ILE A 234 -16.15 -16.35 -15.93
C ILE A 234 -16.23 -14.92 -16.47
N THR A 235 -17.40 -14.49 -16.93
CA THR A 235 -17.63 -13.12 -17.44
C THR A 235 -17.44 -12.07 -16.34
N GLN A 236 -17.99 -12.27 -15.13
CA GLN A 236 -17.75 -11.35 -14.00
C GLN A 236 -16.28 -11.33 -13.61
N GLN A 237 -15.59 -12.47 -13.69
CA GLN A 237 -14.17 -12.56 -13.36
C GLN A 237 -13.28 -11.83 -14.39
N LEU A 238 -13.61 -11.90 -15.68
CA LEU A 238 -12.98 -11.09 -16.73
C LEU A 238 -13.20 -9.58 -16.47
N ILE A 239 -14.44 -9.14 -16.25
CA ILE A 239 -14.75 -7.72 -15.97
C ILE A 239 -14.03 -7.21 -14.71
N LYS A 240 -14.03 -8.00 -13.63
CA LYS A 240 -13.29 -7.77 -12.37
C LYS A 240 -11.80 -7.56 -12.62
N SER A 241 -11.21 -8.36 -13.51
CA SER A 241 -9.77 -8.39 -13.80
C SER A 241 -9.31 -7.27 -14.76
N ALA A 242 -10.14 -6.99 -15.78
CA ALA A 242 -9.78 -6.17 -16.93
C ALA A 242 -10.21 -4.70 -16.82
N LEU A 243 -11.39 -4.40 -16.22
CA LEU A 243 -12.01 -3.07 -16.29
C LEU A 243 -12.16 -2.34 -14.95
N LEU A 244 -12.27 -3.05 -13.82
CA LEU A 244 -12.65 -2.45 -12.53
C LEU A 244 -11.49 -2.35 -11.52
N ASN A 245 -11.59 -1.36 -10.62
CA ASN A 245 -10.66 -1.19 -9.49
C ASN A 245 -10.82 -2.33 -8.46
N PRO A 246 -9.77 -2.67 -7.67
CA PRO A 246 -9.78 -3.84 -6.77
C PRO A 246 -10.59 -3.68 -5.47
N GLU A 247 -11.24 -2.53 -5.23
CA GLU A 247 -11.97 -2.22 -3.99
C GLU A 247 -13.11 -3.20 -3.68
N LYS A 248 -13.05 -3.96 -2.58
CA LYS A 248 -14.09 -4.94 -2.19
C LYS A 248 -15.39 -4.30 -1.65
N THR A 249 -16.07 -3.48 -2.47
CA THR A 249 -17.36 -2.84 -2.15
C THR A 249 -18.55 -3.54 -2.83
N PHE A 250 -19.72 -3.48 -2.18
CA PHE A 250 -20.99 -3.93 -2.77
C PHE A 250 -21.33 -3.16 -4.06
N LEU A 251 -21.01 -1.86 -4.10
CA LEU A 251 -21.19 -1.02 -5.30
C LEU A 251 -20.36 -1.54 -6.48
N ARG A 252 -19.11 -1.95 -6.26
CA ARG A 252 -18.29 -2.59 -7.30
C ARG A 252 -18.91 -3.91 -7.78
N LYS A 253 -19.49 -4.73 -6.89
CA LYS A 253 -20.15 -5.98 -7.30
C LYS A 253 -21.39 -5.74 -8.16
N ILE A 254 -22.15 -4.67 -7.91
CA ILE A 254 -23.23 -4.22 -8.81
C ILE A 254 -22.64 -3.81 -10.18
N LYS A 255 -21.51 -3.07 -10.21
CA LYS A 255 -20.82 -2.72 -11.47
C LYS A 255 -20.36 -3.96 -12.24
N GLU A 256 -19.78 -4.98 -11.58
CA GLU A 256 -19.40 -6.25 -12.21
C GLU A 256 -20.59 -6.91 -12.93
N VAL A 257 -21.73 -7.07 -12.25
CA VAL A 257 -22.92 -7.75 -12.81
C VAL A 257 -23.49 -6.99 -14.01
N ILE A 258 -23.61 -5.66 -13.92
CA ILE A 258 -24.14 -4.83 -15.03
C ILE A 258 -23.21 -4.88 -16.23
N ILE A 259 -21.89 -4.72 -16.03
CA ILE A 259 -20.92 -4.69 -17.13
C ILE A 259 -20.75 -6.09 -17.74
N ALA A 260 -20.82 -7.17 -16.96
CA ALA A 260 -20.82 -8.55 -17.46
C ALA A 260 -22.04 -8.82 -18.35
N PHE A 261 -23.25 -8.42 -17.92
CA PHE A 261 -24.46 -8.53 -18.75
C PHE A 261 -24.35 -7.71 -20.04
N LEU A 262 -23.73 -6.52 -20.01
CA LEU A 262 -23.51 -5.70 -21.20
C LEU A 262 -22.46 -6.31 -22.15
N ALA A 263 -21.39 -6.92 -21.63
CA ALA A 263 -20.38 -7.62 -22.43
C ALA A 263 -20.99 -8.79 -23.20
N GLU A 264 -21.86 -9.57 -22.56
CA GLU A 264 -22.62 -10.71 -23.15
C GLU A 264 -23.69 -10.29 -24.17
N ARG A 265 -23.87 -8.99 -24.40
CA ARG A 265 -24.70 -8.43 -25.48
C ARG A 265 -23.87 -7.82 -26.62
N ILE A 266 -22.54 -7.81 -26.48
CA ILE A 266 -21.57 -7.23 -27.42
C ILE A 266 -20.69 -8.34 -28.03
N TYR A 267 -20.25 -9.28 -27.19
CA TYR A 267 -19.38 -10.40 -27.52
C TYR A 267 -20.12 -11.74 -27.37
N THR A 268 -19.67 -12.75 -28.10
CA THR A 268 -20.07 -14.16 -27.94
C THR A 268 -19.39 -14.80 -26.73
N LYS A 269 -19.89 -15.97 -26.30
CA LYS A 269 -19.29 -16.77 -25.22
C LYS A 269 -17.84 -17.14 -25.52
N ASP A 270 -17.53 -17.46 -26.77
CA ASP A 270 -16.20 -17.88 -27.19
C ASP A 270 -15.23 -16.69 -27.21
N GLU A 271 -15.66 -15.51 -27.69
CA GLU A 271 -14.88 -14.27 -27.57
C GLU A 271 -14.63 -13.88 -26.09
N ILE A 272 -15.63 -14.07 -25.20
CA ILE A 272 -15.48 -13.83 -23.76
C ILE A 272 -14.48 -14.82 -23.14
N LEU A 273 -14.52 -16.09 -23.55
CA LEU A 273 -13.65 -17.14 -23.04
C LEU A 273 -12.21 -16.97 -23.55
N GLU A 274 -12.02 -16.57 -24.81
CA GLU A 274 -10.72 -16.16 -25.37
C GLU A 274 -10.15 -14.95 -24.61
N MET A 275 -10.95 -13.91 -24.37
CA MET A 275 -10.53 -12.76 -23.57
C MET A 275 -10.24 -13.16 -22.10
N TYR A 276 -10.99 -14.09 -21.51
CA TYR A 276 -10.68 -14.62 -20.17
C TYR A 276 -9.32 -15.33 -20.16
N PHE A 277 -9.10 -16.29 -21.05
CA PHE A 277 -7.84 -17.03 -21.16
C PHE A 277 -6.64 -16.13 -21.46
N ASN A 278 -6.82 -14.99 -22.13
CA ASN A 278 -5.75 -14.01 -22.42
C ASN A 278 -5.61 -12.87 -21.38
N GLN A 279 -6.51 -12.75 -20.39
CA GLN A 279 -6.52 -11.61 -19.45
C GLN A 279 -6.68 -11.96 -17.96
N ILE A 280 -6.93 -13.22 -17.60
CA ILE A 280 -7.00 -13.65 -16.19
C ILE A 280 -5.58 -13.88 -15.61
N PRO A 281 -5.31 -13.55 -14.33
CA PRO A 281 -4.07 -13.92 -13.66
C PRO A 281 -4.00 -15.42 -13.37
N TYR A 282 -2.85 -16.03 -13.66
CA TYR A 282 -2.51 -17.40 -13.29
C TYR A 282 -1.51 -17.46 -12.12
N GLY A 283 -0.77 -16.39 -11.83
CA GLY A 283 0.05 -16.29 -10.62
C GLY A 283 1.46 -15.80 -10.89
N GLY A 284 2.13 -15.29 -9.87
CA GLY A 284 3.42 -14.61 -10.03
C GLY A 284 3.32 -13.50 -11.09
N THR A 285 4.09 -13.63 -12.17
CA THR A 285 4.11 -12.73 -13.32
C THR A 285 3.19 -13.17 -14.47
N ALA A 286 2.55 -14.34 -14.40
CA ALA A 286 1.68 -14.86 -15.46
C ALA A 286 0.25 -14.32 -15.37
N TRP A 287 -0.17 -13.63 -16.43
CA TRP A 287 -1.56 -13.35 -16.79
C TRP A 287 -1.71 -13.70 -18.27
N GLY A 288 -2.84 -14.29 -18.65
CA GLY A 288 -2.91 -14.96 -19.93
C GLY A 288 -2.28 -16.36 -19.87
N VAL A 289 -2.93 -17.30 -20.54
CA VAL A 289 -2.69 -18.73 -20.39
C VAL A 289 -1.38 -19.20 -21.02
N GLU A 290 -0.94 -18.55 -22.11
CA GLU A 290 0.35 -18.81 -22.77
C GLU A 290 1.53 -18.45 -21.85
N SER A 291 1.47 -17.27 -21.22
CA SER A 291 2.49 -16.85 -20.25
C SER A 291 2.47 -17.71 -18.98
N ALA A 292 1.36 -18.38 -18.66
CA ALA A 292 1.29 -19.36 -17.58
C ALA A 292 1.91 -20.70 -17.99
N ALA A 293 1.66 -21.17 -19.21
CA ALA A 293 2.26 -22.39 -19.74
C ALA A 293 3.80 -22.31 -19.71
N HIS A 294 4.38 -21.21 -20.22
CA HIS A 294 5.83 -20.99 -20.15
C HIS A 294 6.35 -20.79 -18.72
N LEU A 295 5.67 -20.00 -17.87
CA LEU A 295 6.13 -19.73 -16.49
C LEU A 295 6.18 -20.98 -15.61
N TYR A 296 5.30 -21.96 -15.84
CA TYR A 296 5.18 -23.15 -15.01
C TYR A 296 5.79 -24.42 -15.65
N PHE A 297 5.85 -24.51 -16.99
CA PHE A 297 6.24 -25.74 -17.69
C PHE A 297 7.22 -25.53 -18.87
N GLY A 298 7.72 -24.31 -19.11
CA GLY A 298 8.66 -23.99 -20.20
C GLY A 298 8.06 -23.96 -21.62
N LYS A 299 6.96 -24.68 -21.86
CA LYS A 299 6.30 -24.88 -23.17
C LYS A 299 5.06 -23.99 -23.38
N GLY A 300 4.59 -23.90 -24.63
CA GLY A 300 3.39 -23.14 -25.01
C GLY A 300 2.09 -23.84 -24.61
N VAL A 301 0.96 -23.10 -24.62
CA VAL A 301 -0.33 -23.61 -24.14
C VAL A 301 -0.87 -24.77 -24.99
N LYS A 302 -0.50 -24.84 -26.27
CA LYS A 302 -0.87 -25.92 -27.20
C LYS A 302 -0.43 -27.31 -26.72
N ASP A 303 0.69 -27.35 -26.01
CA ASP A 303 1.43 -28.56 -25.68
C ASP A 303 1.10 -29.08 -24.27
N LEU A 304 0.03 -28.58 -23.64
CA LEU A 304 -0.40 -28.96 -22.30
C LEU A 304 -1.30 -30.20 -22.30
N ASP A 305 -0.89 -31.19 -21.53
CA ASP A 305 -1.66 -32.39 -21.15
C ASP A 305 -2.80 -32.07 -20.16
N LEU A 306 -3.52 -33.12 -19.74
CA LEU A 306 -4.67 -33.01 -18.83
C LEU A 306 -4.25 -32.58 -17.41
N ALA A 307 -3.13 -33.08 -16.89
CA ALA A 307 -2.65 -32.73 -15.54
C ALA A 307 -2.28 -31.25 -15.45
N GLN A 308 -1.52 -30.73 -16.41
CA GLN A 308 -1.12 -29.32 -16.49
C GLN A 308 -2.31 -28.41 -16.79
N SER A 309 -3.23 -28.85 -17.67
CA SER A 309 -4.50 -28.18 -17.93
C SER A 309 -5.32 -28.01 -16.64
N ALA A 310 -5.42 -29.04 -15.82
CA ALA A 310 -6.14 -28.99 -14.56
C ALA A 310 -5.43 -28.13 -13.49
N LEU A 311 -4.09 -28.08 -13.51
CA LEU A 311 -3.35 -27.15 -12.65
C LEU A 311 -3.63 -25.70 -13.06
N LEU A 312 -3.43 -25.31 -14.33
CA LEU A 312 -3.66 -23.93 -14.78
C LEU A 312 -5.10 -23.48 -14.55
N ALA A 313 -6.10 -24.31 -14.88
CA ALA A 313 -7.51 -24.03 -14.61
C ALA A 313 -7.82 -23.83 -13.11
N GLY A 314 -7.04 -24.44 -12.23
CA GLY A 314 -7.17 -24.27 -10.78
C GLY A 314 -6.68 -22.91 -10.27
N LEU A 315 -5.72 -22.28 -10.93
CA LEU A 315 -5.01 -21.09 -10.42
C LEU A 315 -5.90 -19.83 -10.27
N PRO A 316 -6.75 -19.41 -11.23
CA PRO A 316 -7.49 -18.15 -11.18
C PRO A 316 -8.28 -17.85 -9.90
N GLY A 317 -8.78 -18.89 -9.22
CA GLY A 317 -9.51 -18.74 -7.95
C GLY A 317 -8.68 -18.15 -6.80
N ALA A 318 -7.38 -18.47 -6.73
CA ALA A 318 -6.44 -17.88 -5.77
C ALA A 318 -4.97 -18.01 -6.26
N PRO A 319 -4.54 -17.20 -7.25
CA PRO A 319 -3.31 -17.46 -8.02
C PRO A 319 -2.03 -17.57 -7.19
N SER A 320 -1.89 -16.79 -6.12
CA SER A 320 -0.71 -16.87 -5.23
C SER A 320 -0.72 -18.09 -4.31
N LEU A 321 -1.90 -18.57 -3.91
CA LEU A 321 -2.08 -19.68 -2.97
C LEU A 321 -1.98 -21.05 -3.67
N TYR A 322 -2.47 -21.13 -4.91
CA TYR A 322 -2.45 -22.34 -5.72
C TYR A 322 -1.24 -22.41 -6.65
N SER A 323 -0.34 -21.42 -6.64
CA SER A 323 0.92 -21.49 -7.37
C SER A 323 1.78 -22.65 -6.85
N PRO A 324 2.37 -23.50 -7.72
CA PRO A 324 3.31 -24.53 -7.30
C PRO A 324 4.62 -23.99 -6.70
N PHE A 325 4.88 -22.70 -6.84
CA PHE A 325 6.00 -21.98 -6.22
C PHE A 325 5.59 -21.18 -4.97
N GLY A 326 4.42 -21.48 -4.37
CA GLY A 326 3.97 -20.92 -3.09
C GLY A 326 4.66 -21.55 -1.87
N GLU A 327 4.33 -21.04 -0.68
CA GLU A 327 4.95 -21.44 0.60
C GLU A 327 4.63 -22.90 0.98
N ASP A 328 3.36 -23.33 0.92
CA ASP A 328 2.97 -24.74 1.05
C ASP A 328 2.84 -25.40 -0.34
N LYS A 329 3.79 -26.30 -0.61
CA LYS A 329 3.89 -27.10 -1.85
C LYS A 329 2.75 -28.11 -2.06
N GLN A 330 1.77 -28.21 -1.16
CA GLN A 330 0.61 -29.10 -1.29
C GLN A 330 -0.67 -28.42 -1.80
N PHE A 331 -0.84 -27.10 -1.66
CA PHE A 331 -2.11 -26.44 -2.01
C PHE A 331 -2.44 -26.54 -3.50
N TRP A 332 -1.43 -26.44 -4.37
CA TRP A 332 -1.61 -26.59 -5.82
C TRP A 332 -2.11 -27.99 -6.19
N LYS A 333 -1.54 -29.06 -5.61
CA LYS A 333 -2.01 -30.45 -5.81
C LYS A 333 -3.46 -30.61 -5.35
N LYS A 334 -3.78 -30.14 -4.14
CA LYS A 334 -5.15 -30.17 -3.59
C LYS A 334 -6.16 -29.46 -4.52
N ARG A 335 -5.78 -28.32 -5.12
CA ARG A 335 -6.61 -27.59 -6.09
C ARG A 335 -6.72 -28.31 -7.45
N GLN A 336 -5.62 -28.79 -8.01
CA GLN A 336 -5.59 -29.58 -9.26
C GLN A 336 -6.49 -30.82 -9.12
N SER A 337 -6.41 -31.55 -8.00
CA SER A 337 -7.29 -32.69 -7.73
C SER A 337 -8.77 -32.30 -7.65
N ALA A 338 -9.10 -31.11 -7.16
CA ALA A 338 -10.47 -30.61 -7.16
C ALA A 338 -10.96 -30.28 -8.57
N VAL A 339 -10.10 -29.74 -9.44
CA VAL A 339 -10.41 -29.51 -10.87
C VAL A 339 -10.67 -30.83 -11.59
N LEU A 340 -9.78 -31.80 -11.48
CA LEU A 340 -9.90 -33.13 -12.11
C LEU A 340 -11.20 -33.84 -11.68
N ARG A 341 -11.50 -33.87 -10.37
CA ARG A 341 -12.77 -34.40 -9.85
C ARG A 341 -13.99 -33.67 -10.41
N LYS A 342 -13.92 -32.35 -10.55
CA LYS A 342 -15.02 -31.54 -11.10
C LYS A 342 -15.23 -31.80 -12.60
N MET A 343 -14.17 -32.05 -13.36
CA MET A 343 -14.25 -32.46 -14.77
C MET A 343 -14.89 -33.85 -14.93
N ALA A 344 -14.57 -34.81 -14.05
CA ALA A 344 -15.20 -36.13 -14.04
C ALA A 344 -16.69 -36.04 -13.67
N GLU A 345 -17.05 -35.26 -12.64
CA GLU A 345 -18.44 -35.04 -12.20
C GLU A 345 -19.35 -34.50 -13.31
N VAL A 346 -18.82 -33.61 -14.18
CA VAL A 346 -19.58 -33.05 -15.33
C VAL A 346 -19.41 -33.84 -16.64
N GLY A 347 -18.75 -35.00 -16.60
CA GLY A 347 -18.58 -35.88 -17.77
C GLY A 347 -17.61 -35.36 -18.84
N TYR A 348 -16.68 -34.49 -18.49
CA TYR A 348 -15.67 -33.94 -19.41
C TYR A 348 -14.44 -34.84 -19.61
N ILE A 349 -14.19 -35.73 -18.65
CA ILE A 349 -13.20 -36.83 -18.66
C ILE A 349 -13.81 -38.06 -17.97
N SER A 350 -13.25 -39.24 -18.22
CA SER A 350 -13.57 -40.46 -17.47
C SER A 350 -12.85 -40.53 -16.12
N GLU A 351 -13.34 -41.37 -15.21
CA GLU A 351 -12.68 -41.68 -13.94
C GLU A 351 -11.24 -42.20 -14.16
N ARG A 352 -11.00 -42.98 -15.23
CA ARG A 352 -9.64 -43.47 -15.56
C ARG A 352 -8.68 -42.32 -15.90
N GLU A 353 -9.07 -41.42 -16.80
CA GLU A 353 -8.28 -40.24 -17.16
C GLU A 353 -8.06 -39.31 -15.96
N MET A 354 -9.04 -39.23 -15.05
CA MET A 354 -8.92 -38.47 -13.81
C MET A 354 -7.85 -39.08 -12.88
N GLN A 355 -7.83 -40.39 -12.69
CA GLN A 355 -6.83 -41.06 -11.84
C GLN A 355 -5.43 -41.01 -12.48
N GLU A 356 -5.32 -41.21 -13.79
CA GLU A 356 -4.05 -41.10 -14.53
C GLU A 356 -3.43 -39.70 -14.35
N ALA A 357 -4.21 -38.63 -14.59
CA ALA A 357 -3.76 -37.24 -14.39
C ALA A 357 -3.58 -36.81 -12.92
N LEU A 358 -4.08 -37.58 -11.94
CA LEU A 358 -3.78 -37.41 -10.51
C LEU A 358 -2.43 -38.01 -10.11
N THR A 359 -1.97 -39.04 -10.83
CA THR A 359 -0.69 -39.73 -10.59
C THR A 359 0.48 -39.17 -11.39
N GLU A 360 0.23 -38.29 -12.36
CA GLU A 360 1.25 -37.74 -13.27
C GLU A 360 2.27 -36.82 -12.56
N GLU A 361 3.56 -37.14 -12.71
CA GLU A 361 4.66 -36.29 -12.20
C GLU A 361 5.00 -35.16 -13.19
N MET A 362 4.36 -34.00 -12.98
CA MET A 362 4.64 -32.81 -13.79
C MET A 362 6.02 -32.20 -13.46
N ILE A 363 6.87 -32.05 -14.47
CA ILE A 363 8.07 -31.22 -14.41
C ILE A 363 7.63 -29.75 -14.36
N LEU A 364 8.18 -29.00 -13.40
CA LEU A 364 7.91 -27.57 -13.20
C LEU A 364 9.17 -26.76 -13.49
N GLU A 365 9.17 -26.03 -14.60
CA GLU A 365 10.26 -25.12 -14.94
C GLU A 365 10.06 -23.75 -14.27
N ARG A 366 11.15 -23.07 -13.95
CA ARG A 366 11.13 -21.73 -13.36
C ARG A 366 12.10 -20.82 -14.09
N GLU A 367 11.57 -20.06 -15.05
CA GLU A 367 12.35 -19.05 -15.76
C GLU A 367 12.98 -18.05 -14.78
N GLN A 368 14.31 -17.93 -14.79
CA GLN A 368 15.04 -17.14 -13.80
C GLN A 368 15.08 -15.65 -14.16
N THR A 369 14.03 -14.93 -13.81
CA THR A 369 14.03 -13.47 -13.80
C THR A 369 15.13 -12.95 -12.85
N PRO A 370 16.07 -12.10 -13.29
CA PRO A 370 17.15 -11.61 -12.43
C PRO A 370 16.61 -10.87 -11.21
N LEU A 371 16.86 -11.42 -10.02
CA LEU A 371 16.47 -10.85 -8.73
C LEU A 371 17.73 -10.48 -7.93
N LYS A 372 18.27 -9.30 -8.22
CA LYS A 372 19.40 -8.72 -7.49
C LYS A 372 18.91 -7.93 -6.28
N ALA A 373 19.70 -7.89 -5.21
CA ALA A 373 19.38 -7.18 -3.97
C ALA A 373 17.95 -7.47 -3.44
N PRO A 374 17.55 -8.75 -3.28
CA PRO A 374 16.15 -9.16 -3.16
C PRO A 374 15.36 -8.43 -2.07
N HIS A 375 15.93 -8.33 -0.86
CA HIS A 375 15.33 -7.61 0.27
C HIS A 375 15.01 -6.14 -0.06
N PHE A 376 15.93 -5.45 -0.72
CA PHE A 376 15.78 -4.07 -1.14
C PHE A 376 14.76 -3.93 -2.29
N VAL A 377 14.82 -4.82 -3.29
CA VAL A 377 13.89 -4.85 -4.42
C VAL A 377 12.45 -5.06 -3.95
N MET A 378 12.22 -5.99 -3.01
CA MET A 378 10.88 -6.23 -2.47
C MET A 378 10.41 -5.06 -1.59
N TYR A 379 11.29 -4.46 -0.79
CA TYR A 379 10.99 -3.22 -0.05
C TYR A 379 10.58 -2.06 -0.98
N VAL A 380 11.32 -1.81 -2.07
CA VAL A 380 10.98 -0.81 -3.09
C VAL A 380 9.66 -1.16 -3.77
N ARG A 381 9.47 -2.42 -4.19
CA ARG A 381 8.23 -2.90 -4.81
C ARG A 381 7.02 -2.64 -3.92
N ASP A 382 7.11 -2.93 -2.63
CA ASP A 382 5.98 -2.80 -1.71
C ASP A 382 5.68 -1.33 -1.35
N LEU A 383 6.70 -0.47 -1.30
CA LEU A 383 6.51 0.99 -1.26
C LEU A 383 5.79 1.52 -2.50
N LEU A 384 6.20 1.07 -3.70
CA LEU A 384 5.54 1.42 -4.96
C LEU A 384 4.08 0.92 -4.96
N ILE A 385 3.82 -0.31 -4.52
CA ILE A 385 2.46 -0.88 -4.46
C ILE A 385 1.58 -0.08 -3.49
N LYS A 386 2.13 0.34 -2.35
CA LYS A 386 1.43 1.17 -1.36
C LYS A 386 1.10 2.57 -1.89
N LYS A 387 1.95 3.15 -2.76
CA LYS A 387 1.80 4.52 -3.28
C LYS A 387 1.00 4.60 -4.58
N TYR A 388 1.23 3.68 -5.51
CA TYR A 388 0.70 3.69 -6.88
C TYR A 388 -0.35 2.60 -7.15
N GLY A 389 -0.50 1.63 -6.24
CA GLY A 389 -1.37 0.48 -6.40
C GLY A 389 -0.76 -0.61 -7.29
N LEU A 390 -0.98 -1.88 -6.92
CA LEU A 390 -0.47 -3.05 -7.62
C LEU A 390 -0.65 -3.00 -9.16
N PRO A 391 -1.82 -2.58 -9.73
CA PRO A 391 -2.01 -2.58 -11.18
C PRO A 391 -1.08 -1.63 -11.93
N LEU A 392 -0.73 -0.47 -11.35
CA LEU A 392 0.18 0.49 -12.00
C LEU A 392 1.65 0.05 -11.85
N VAL A 393 2.00 -0.55 -10.72
CA VAL A 393 3.35 -1.10 -10.50
C VAL A 393 3.63 -2.31 -11.40
N GLU A 394 2.66 -3.20 -11.62
CA GLU A 394 2.84 -4.34 -12.52
C GLU A 394 2.80 -3.94 -13.99
N ARG A 395 1.82 -3.13 -14.42
CA ARG A 395 1.47 -2.94 -15.84
C ARG A 395 1.86 -1.59 -16.44
N GLY A 396 2.27 -0.63 -15.61
CA GLY A 396 2.47 0.77 -15.98
C GLY A 396 3.78 1.10 -16.69
N GLY A 397 4.72 0.14 -16.80
CA GLY A 397 6.03 0.36 -17.38
C GLY A 397 6.87 1.39 -16.63
N LEU A 398 6.81 1.38 -15.29
CA LEU A 398 7.54 2.35 -14.49
C LEU A 398 9.04 2.10 -14.59
N SER A 399 9.82 3.15 -14.87
CA SER A 399 11.29 3.11 -14.80
C SER A 399 11.72 3.71 -13.47
N VAL A 400 12.15 2.86 -12.53
CA VAL A 400 12.45 3.23 -11.15
C VAL A 400 13.96 3.19 -10.95
N VAL A 401 14.58 4.35 -10.79
CA VAL A 401 16.00 4.49 -10.40
C VAL A 401 16.06 4.60 -8.88
N THR A 402 16.75 3.66 -8.24
CA THR A 402 16.87 3.59 -6.78
C THR A 402 18.16 4.24 -6.28
N SER A 403 18.25 4.44 -4.96
CA SER A 403 19.45 4.95 -4.28
C SER A 403 20.59 3.92 -4.17
N LEU A 404 20.28 2.64 -4.37
CA LEU A 404 21.18 1.51 -4.14
C LEU A 404 22.44 1.60 -5.00
N ASP A 405 23.59 1.29 -4.42
CA ASP A 405 24.78 0.91 -5.19
C ASP A 405 24.90 -0.61 -5.20
N PHE A 406 24.74 -1.23 -6.38
CA PHE A 406 24.72 -2.69 -6.45
C PHE A 406 26.09 -3.33 -6.11
N SER A 407 27.20 -2.66 -6.42
CA SER A 407 28.53 -3.20 -6.10
C SER A 407 28.83 -3.15 -4.60
N LEU A 408 28.31 -2.13 -3.90
CA LEU A 408 28.35 -2.07 -2.43
C LEU A 408 27.43 -3.12 -1.80
N GLN A 409 26.22 -3.32 -2.36
CA GLN A 409 25.30 -4.37 -1.91
C GLN A 409 25.92 -5.77 -1.97
N GLU A 410 26.54 -6.16 -3.09
CA GLU A 410 27.15 -7.49 -3.22
C GLU A 410 28.27 -7.72 -2.19
N LYS A 411 29.12 -6.71 -1.96
CA LYS A 411 30.19 -6.77 -0.97
C LYS A 411 29.65 -6.83 0.46
N ALA A 412 28.62 -6.03 0.78
CA ALA A 412 27.97 -6.05 2.08
C ALA A 412 27.26 -7.40 2.35
N GLN A 413 26.56 -7.94 1.35
CA GLN A 413 25.92 -9.26 1.42
C GLN A 413 26.96 -10.35 1.73
N LYS A 414 28.06 -10.38 0.97
CA LYS A 414 29.15 -11.33 1.17
C LYS A 414 29.80 -11.21 2.57
N ILE A 415 30.04 -9.98 3.06
CA ILE A 415 30.61 -9.76 4.39
C ILE A 415 29.68 -10.25 5.51
N VAL A 416 28.36 -10.06 5.36
CA VAL A 416 27.36 -10.60 6.31
C VAL A 416 27.37 -12.12 6.28
N ASP A 417 27.36 -12.73 5.10
CA ASP A 417 27.31 -14.19 4.93
C ASP A 417 28.54 -14.89 5.54
N GLU A 418 29.75 -14.49 5.10
CA GLU A 418 31.04 -15.05 5.58
C GLU A 418 31.21 -14.92 7.11
N GLU A 419 30.80 -13.81 7.72
CA GLU A 419 30.94 -13.63 9.16
C GLU A 419 29.79 -14.29 9.95
N VAL A 420 28.58 -14.44 9.40
CA VAL A 420 27.52 -15.20 10.08
C VAL A 420 27.91 -16.68 10.13
N GLU A 421 28.33 -17.28 9.02
CA GLU A 421 28.89 -18.65 8.96
C GLU A 421 30.04 -18.84 9.95
N LYS A 422 31.06 -17.98 9.88
CA LYS A 422 32.23 -18.00 10.77
C LYS A 422 31.90 -17.84 12.26
N ASN A 423 30.77 -17.22 12.61
CA ASN A 423 30.35 -16.99 13.99
C ASN A 423 29.18 -17.89 14.44
N GLU A 424 28.84 -18.97 13.71
CA GLU A 424 27.78 -19.92 14.11
C GLU A 424 27.98 -20.51 15.52
N PHE A 425 29.23 -20.61 16.00
CA PHE A 425 29.58 -21.01 17.37
C PHE A 425 29.03 -20.06 18.47
N LEU A 426 28.52 -18.88 18.10
CA LEU A 426 27.77 -17.98 18.98
C LEU A 426 26.28 -18.34 19.06
N ASN A 427 25.82 -19.45 18.48
CA ASN A 427 24.42 -19.83 18.31
C ASN A 427 23.62 -18.73 17.58
N LEU A 428 24.16 -18.22 16.48
CA LEU A 428 23.49 -17.30 15.56
C LEU A 428 23.37 -17.95 14.17
N SER A 429 22.25 -17.74 13.49
CA SER A 429 21.99 -18.27 12.14
C SER A 429 21.77 -17.19 11.08
N ASN A 430 21.51 -15.94 11.48
CA ASN A 430 21.21 -14.85 10.55
C ASN A 430 21.90 -13.52 10.93
N GLY A 431 22.06 -12.67 9.92
CA GLY A 431 22.62 -11.32 10.04
C GLY A 431 22.06 -10.38 9.00
N ALA A 432 22.07 -9.08 9.29
CA ALA A 432 21.52 -8.04 8.45
C ALA A 432 22.37 -6.77 8.54
N ALA A 433 22.42 -5.99 7.45
CA ALA A 433 23.15 -4.74 7.37
C ALA A 433 22.42 -3.70 6.53
N LEU A 434 22.43 -2.45 6.98
CA LEU A 434 21.85 -1.31 6.28
C LEU A 434 22.89 -0.19 6.21
N ILE A 435 23.20 0.27 5.00
CA ILE A 435 24.15 1.35 4.74
C ILE A 435 23.38 2.53 4.16
N THR A 436 23.49 3.70 4.77
CA THR A 436 22.81 4.93 4.31
C THR A 436 23.75 6.14 4.25
N ASN A 437 23.35 7.15 3.49
CA ASN A 437 23.92 8.50 3.56
C ASN A 437 23.14 9.35 4.59
N PRO A 438 23.74 9.80 5.70
CA PRO A 438 23.03 10.59 6.71
C PRO A 438 22.53 11.96 6.25
N ALA A 439 23.20 12.57 5.27
CA ALA A 439 22.89 13.93 4.85
C ALA A 439 21.63 14.01 3.97
N ASN A 440 21.23 12.90 3.33
CA ASN A 440 20.07 12.86 2.44
C ASN A 440 19.21 11.57 2.57
N GLY A 441 19.47 10.71 3.55
CA GLY A 441 18.71 9.48 3.78
C GLY A 441 18.90 8.35 2.76
N ASP A 442 19.67 8.52 1.68
CA ASP A 442 19.76 7.53 0.60
C ASP A 442 20.22 6.15 1.10
N ILE A 443 19.45 5.10 0.80
CA ILE A 443 19.82 3.72 1.10
C ILE A 443 20.80 3.20 0.06
N LEU A 444 22.06 2.99 0.48
CA LEU A 444 23.16 2.58 -0.40
C LEU A 444 23.27 1.05 -0.51
N ALA A 445 22.96 0.34 0.59
CA ALA A 445 22.82 -1.12 0.63
C ALA A 445 21.82 -1.54 1.72
N MET A 446 21.06 -2.62 1.49
CA MET A 446 20.13 -3.24 2.42
C MET A 446 20.22 -4.77 2.30
N VAL A 447 20.89 -5.39 3.26
CA VAL A 447 21.02 -6.83 3.47
C VAL A 447 20.03 -7.22 4.58
N GLY A 448 18.95 -7.90 4.23
CA GLY A 448 17.90 -8.30 5.19
C GLY A 448 18.13 -9.64 5.89
N SER A 449 19.00 -10.49 5.35
CA SER A 449 19.42 -11.79 5.88
C SER A 449 20.77 -12.21 5.28
N ARG A 450 21.43 -13.25 5.82
CA ARG A 450 22.68 -13.81 5.26
C ARG A 450 22.49 -14.37 3.84
N ASN A 451 21.38 -15.10 3.66
CA ASN A 451 20.98 -15.72 2.41
C ASN A 451 19.46 -15.53 2.23
N PHE A 452 19.04 -14.93 1.12
CA PHE A 452 17.62 -14.70 0.82
C PHE A 452 16.85 -15.98 0.45
N TYR A 453 17.55 -16.98 -0.08
CA TYR A 453 16.96 -18.23 -0.58
C TYR A 453 17.00 -19.37 0.44
N ASP A 454 17.46 -19.08 1.67
CA ASP A 454 17.42 -20.00 2.79
C ASP A 454 15.95 -20.34 3.15
N PRO A 455 15.56 -21.63 3.19
CA PRO A 455 14.18 -22.02 3.48
C PRO A 455 13.76 -21.64 4.91
N ASP A 456 14.70 -21.54 5.86
CA ASP A 456 14.42 -21.31 7.29
C ASP A 456 14.29 -19.80 7.61
N GLY A 457 13.52 -19.11 6.76
CA GLY A 457 13.21 -17.68 6.87
C GLY A 457 14.23 -16.75 6.22
N GLY A 458 14.99 -17.21 5.22
CA GLY A 458 15.92 -16.35 4.46
C GLY A 458 15.26 -15.14 3.82
N ASN A 459 13.97 -15.25 3.48
CA ASN A 459 13.15 -14.17 2.94
C ASN A 459 12.74 -13.09 3.96
N VAL A 460 12.99 -13.28 5.26
CA VAL A 460 12.63 -12.31 6.31
C VAL A 460 13.56 -11.11 6.26
N ASN A 461 13.05 -9.94 5.83
CA ASN A 461 13.85 -8.71 5.77
C ASN A 461 13.99 -8.07 7.15
N VAL A 462 15.01 -8.49 7.92
CA VAL A 462 15.26 -8.02 9.29
C VAL A 462 15.48 -6.50 9.38
N THR A 463 15.86 -5.82 8.27
CA THR A 463 15.96 -4.34 8.29
C THR A 463 14.61 -3.63 8.50
N THR A 464 13.50 -4.34 8.26
CA THR A 464 12.11 -3.87 8.39
C THR A 464 11.30 -4.61 9.46
N SER A 465 11.79 -5.76 9.93
CA SER A 465 11.24 -6.48 11.09
C SER A 465 11.37 -5.69 12.38
N LEU A 466 10.57 -6.07 13.38
CA LEU A 466 10.75 -5.62 14.77
C LEU A 466 11.83 -6.47 15.44
N ARG A 467 12.76 -5.81 16.14
CA ARG A 467 13.86 -6.41 16.91
C ARG A 467 14.17 -5.52 18.12
N GLN A 468 14.70 -6.07 19.21
CA GLN A 468 15.06 -5.26 20.38
C GLN A 468 16.41 -4.56 20.15
N PRO A 469 16.52 -3.22 20.23
CA PRO A 469 17.77 -2.49 19.96
C PRO A 469 18.86 -2.70 21.03
N GLY A 470 18.48 -3.24 22.19
CA GLY A 470 19.38 -3.32 23.34
C GLY A 470 19.95 -1.96 23.74
N SER A 471 21.16 -1.98 24.31
CA SER A 471 21.92 -0.78 24.69
C SER A 471 22.26 0.21 23.55
N SER A 472 21.94 -0.08 22.28
CA SER A 472 22.11 0.91 21.19
C SER A 472 21.11 2.05 21.28
N ILE A 473 20.01 1.89 22.03
CA ILE A 473 18.98 2.93 22.19
C ILE A 473 19.39 4.06 23.15
N LYS A 474 20.41 3.83 24.00
CA LYS A 474 20.84 4.74 25.08
C LYS A 474 21.15 6.16 24.61
N ILE A 475 21.62 6.31 23.37
CA ILE A 475 21.92 7.62 22.76
C ILE A 475 20.76 8.63 22.88
N ILE A 476 19.51 8.17 22.83
CA ILE A 476 18.31 9.02 22.95
C ILE A 476 18.14 9.50 24.40
N THR A 477 18.40 8.64 25.38
CA THR A 477 18.37 8.98 26.81
C THR A 477 19.44 10.01 27.15
N TYR A 478 20.68 9.81 26.68
CA TYR A 478 21.77 10.75 26.94
C TYR A 478 21.60 12.07 26.17
N ALA A 479 21.10 12.06 24.93
CA ALA A 479 20.75 13.28 24.20
C ALA A 479 19.61 14.07 24.90
N GLY A 480 18.60 13.37 25.43
CA GLY A 480 17.53 13.96 26.24
C GLY A 480 18.03 14.54 27.57
N ALA A 481 19.10 13.99 28.15
CA ALA A 481 19.73 14.50 29.36
C ALA A 481 20.57 15.76 29.11
N LEU A 482 21.40 15.76 28.05
CA LEU A 482 22.12 16.97 27.61
C LEU A 482 21.14 18.11 27.29
N SER A 483 20.00 17.78 26.67
CA SER A 483 18.88 18.72 26.42
C SER A 483 18.17 19.21 27.70
N LYS A 484 18.49 18.66 28.87
CA LYS A 484 18.03 19.08 30.20
C LYS A 484 19.17 19.59 31.10
N GLY A 485 20.30 20.00 30.52
CA GLY A 485 21.40 20.63 31.25
C GLY A 485 22.41 19.68 31.88
N TYR A 486 22.32 18.37 31.63
CA TYR A 486 23.45 17.47 31.89
C TYR A 486 24.63 17.83 30.96
N THR A 487 25.83 17.39 31.33
CA THR A 487 27.07 17.57 30.56
C THR A 487 27.84 16.25 30.52
N PRO A 488 28.81 16.07 29.61
CA PRO A 488 29.66 14.87 29.60
C PRO A 488 30.45 14.65 30.91
N ALA A 489 30.70 15.73 31.65
CA ALA A 489 31.36 15.74 32.95
C ALA A 489 30.38 15.71 34.15
N THR A 490 29.07 15.59 33.92
CA THR A 490 28.12 15.32 35.01
C THR A 490 28.40 13.93 35.58
N ILE A 491 28.56 13.86 36.90
CA ILE A 491 28.85 12.62 37.62
C ILE A 491 27.54 11.84 37.82
N LEU A 492 27.60 10.54 37.56
CA LEU A 492 26.50 9.59 37.70
C LEU A 492 26.92 8.45 38.63
N ASP A 493 26.00 7.96 39.46
CA ASP A 493 26.25 6.83 40.33
C ASP A 493 25.99 5.49 39.60
N ASP A 494 27.06 4.72 39.42
CA ASP A 494 27.02 3.31 39.02
C ASP A 494 27.10 2.43 40.28
N THR A 495 26.02 2.44 41.07
CA THR A 495 25.91 1.77 42.38
C THR A 495 24.56 1.05 42.51
N PRO A 496 24.42 0.03 43.38
CA PRO A 496 23.18 -0.74 43.55
C PRO A 496 21.95 0.14 43.75
N ILE A 497 20.84 -0.20 43.07
CA ILE A 497 19.56 0.50 43.17
C ILE A 497 18.40 -0.41 42.75
N ALA A 498 17.28 -0.30 43.45
CA ALA A 498 15.99 -0.82 43.05
C ALA A 498 15.04 0.35 42.77
N PHE A 499 14.32 0.29 41.65
CA PHE A 499 13.22 1.19 41.32
C PHE A 499 11.90 0.46 41.55
N ARG A 500 10.83 1.17 41.91
CA ARG A 500 9.48 0.62 41.73
C ARG A 500 9.03 0.88 40.30
N ASP A 501 8.56 -0.16 39.61
CA ASP A 501 7.94 -0.01 38.30
C ASP A 501 6.49 0.48 38.41
N GLN A 502 5.86 0.76 37.26
CA GLN A 502 4.47 1.24 37.18
C GLN A 502 3.41 0.17 37.52
N TRP A 503 3.82 -1.07 37.81
CA TRP A 503 2.98 -2.18 38.21
C TRP A 503 3.16 -2.56 39.69
N GLY A 504 4.13 -1.93 40.38
CA GLY A 504 4.42 -2.13 41.81
C GLY A 504 5.59 -3.08 42.10
N ASN A 505 6.23 -3.67 41.09
CA ASN A 505 7.37 -4.58 41.30
C ASN A 505 8.67 -3.80 41.52
N ASN A 506 9.67 -4.46 42.13
CA ASN A 506 11.03 -3.94 42.20
C ASN A 506 11.81 -4.29 40.92
N TYR A 507 12.36 -3.27 40.26
CA TYR A 507 13.25 -3.39 39.11
C TYR A 507 14.67 -2.95 39.51
N SER A 508 15.59 -3.91 39.56
CA SER A 508 17.01 -3.68 39.91
C SER A 508 17.89 -3.96 38.69
N PRO A 509 18.35 -2.93 37.94
CA PRO A 509 19.26 -3.13 36.81
C PRO A 509 20.67 -3.53 37.28
N VAL A 510 21.33 -4.37 36.48
CA VAL A 510 22.76 -4.74 36.63
C VAL A 510 23.54 -4.34 35.38
N ASN A 511 24.86 -4.14 35.49
CA ASN A 511 25.73 -3.95 34.34
C ASN A 511 26.05 -5.28 33.64
N TYR A 512 26.56 -5.21 32.41
CA TYR A 512 26.83 -6.39 31.58
C TYR A 512 27.96 -7.27 32.15
N ASP A 513 28.95 -6.64 32.76
CA ASP A 513 30.09 -7.26 33.44
C ASP A 513 29.77 -7.72 34.88
N GLY A 514 28.59 -7.40 35.40
CA GLY A 514 28.16 -7.70 36.77
C GLY A 514 28.76 -6.80 37.87
N GLN A 515 29.49 -5.73 37.53
CA GLN A 515 30.19 -4.89 38.52
C GLN A 515 29.54 -3.50 38.69
N PHE A 516 30.04 -2.75 39.68
CA PHE A 516 29.61 -1.41 40.02
C PHE A 516 30.81 -0.45 39.99
N HIS A 517 30.83 0.50 39.05
CA HIS A 517 31.96 1.41 38.83
C HIS A 517 31.97 2.64 39.76
N GLY A 518 31.02 2.73 40.70
CA GLY A 518 30.93 3.85 41.63
C GLY A 518 30.57 5.15 40.92
N ARG A 519 31.25 6.25 41.24
CA ARG A 519 30.96 7.57 40.64
C ARG A 519 31.70 7.76 39.31
N VAL A 520 30.96 7.78 38.20
CA VAL A 520 31.50 7.86 36.84
C VAL A 520 31.02 9.11 36.08
N PRO A 521 31.82 9.73 35.20
CA PRO A 521 31.34 10.78 34.30
C PRO A 521 30.32 10.25 33.29
N MET A 522 29.33 11.07 32.90
CA MET A 522 28.36 10.76 31.84
C MET A 522 29.03 10.28 30.54
N ARG A 523 30.15 10.89 30.13
CA ARG A 523 30.97 10.40 28.99
C ARG A 523 31.35 8.93 29.14
N LEU A 524 31.87 8.56 30.32
CA LEU A 524 32.36 7.21 30.60
C LEU A 524 31.21 6.19 30.63
N ALA A 525 30.07 6.57 31.22
CA ALA A 525 28.88 5.73 31.30
C ALA A 525 28.22 5.46 29.93
N LEU A 526 28.15 6.46 29.04
CA LEU A 526 27.66 6.25 27.67
C LEU A 526 28.67 5.47 26.82
N ALA A 527 29.96 5.80 26.89
CA ALA A 527 30.99 5.18 26.07
C ALA A 527 31.20 3.69 26.40
N ASN A 528 31.27 3.32 27.69
CA ASN A 528 31.32 1.92 28.14
C ASN A 528 29.92 1.28 28.22
N SER A 529 28.85 2.00 27.86
CA SER A 529 27.50 1.45 27.77
C SER A 529 26.91 0.90 29.08
N PHE A 530 27.32 1.42 30.25
CA PHE A 530 26.82 0.97 31.56
C PHE A 530 25.29 1.11 31.67
N ASN A 531 24.65 0.17 32.39
CA ASN A 531 23.20 0.04 32.49
C ASN A 531 22.62 0.93 33.59
N ILE A 532 23.15 0.84 34.81
CA ILE A 532 22.59 1.53 35.97
C ILE A 532 22.59 3.07 35.80
N PRO A 533 23.66 3.73 35.28
CA PRO A 533 23.65 5.17 35.06
C PRO A 533 22.62 5.57 33.99
N ALA A 534 22.47 4.75 32.93
CA ALA A 534 21.48 5.01 31.88
C ALA A 534 20.04 4.93 32.41
N VAL A 535 19.75 3.98 33.32
CA VAL A 535 18.45 3.86 33.99
C VAL A 535 18.20 5.02 34.96
N ARG A 536 19.20 5.40 35.77
CA ARG A 536 19.11 6.59 36.64
C ARG A 536 18.87 7.89 35.86
N VAL A 537 19.56 8.07 34.72
CA VAL A 537 19.34 9.21 33.83
C VAL A 537 17.94 9.17 33.21
N LEU A 538 17.44 8.02 32.74
CA LEU A 538 16.06 7.90 32.24
C LEU A 538 15.03 8.25 33.31
N ASN A 539 15.23 7.79 34.54
CA ASN A 539 14.37 8.08 35.68
C ASN A 539 14.33 9.59 36.00
N SER A 540 15.47 10.29 35.89
CA SER A 540 15.54 11.74 36.09
C SER A 540 14.90 12.54 34.94
N ILE A 541 15.17 12.21 33.68
CA ILE A 541 14.61 12.95 32.54
C ILE A 541 13.13 12.60 32.29
N GLY A 542 12.68 11.44 32.73
CA GLY A 542 11.34 10.90 32.55
C GLY A 542 11.14 10.21 31.19
N ILE A 543 10.45 9.06 31.21
CA ILE A 543 10.12 8.24 30.03
C ILE A 543 9.46 9.06 28.89
N PRO A 544 8.50 9.98 29.15
CA PRO A 544 7.92 10.81 28.09
C PRO A 544 8.94 11.67 27.33
N THR A 545 10.02 12.13 27.99
CA THR A 545 11.09 12.90 27.34
C THR A 545 11.83 12.03 26.33
N MET A 546 12.25 10.82 26.73
CA MET A 546 12.92 9.87 25.84
C MET A 546 12.02 9.47 24.67
N MET A 547 10.75 9.16 24.93
CA MET A 547 9.80 8.75 23.88
C MET A 547 9.45 9.87 22.89
N ASN A 548 9.31 11.12 23.36
CA ASN A 548 9.07 12.26 22.48
C ASN A 548 10.30 12.56 21.61
N LEU A 549 11.51 12.45 22.17
CA LEU A 549 12.74 12.60 21.40
C LEU A 549 12.91 11.45 20.39
N ALA A 550 12.67 10.20 20.79
CA ALA A 550 12.71 9.02 19.91
C ALA A 550 11.80 9.17 18.68
N ARG A 551 10.53 9.53 18.88
CA ARG A 551 9.57 9.75 17.78
C ARG A 551 9.96 10.92 16.87
N ARG A 552 10.58 11.98 17.42
CA ARG A 552 11.14 13.08 16.62
C ARG A 552 12.36 12.62 15.80
N MET A 553 13.28 11.86 16.39
CA MET A 553 14.50 11.37 15.74
C MET A 553 14.27 10.22 14.73
N GLY A 554 13.10 9.58 14.69
CA GLY A 554 12.74 8.63 13.62
C GLY A 554 12.02 7.35 14.04
N ILE A 555 11.85 7.07 15.34
CA ILE A 555 11.21 5.82 15.79
C ILE A 555 9.71 5.87 15.58
N THR A 556 9.21 4.97 14.73
CA THR A 556 7.81 4.86 14.30
C THR A 556 6.99 3.84 15.11
N THR A 557 7.66 2.96 15.87
CA THR A 557 7.04 1.82 16.57
C THR A 557 6.45 2.18 17.94
N TRP A 558 7.00 3.20 18.62
CA TRP A 558 6.75 3.52 20.04
C TRP A 558 5.47 4.36 20.28
N ASN A 559 4.32 3.78 19.95
CA ASN A 559 3.04 4.50 19.88
C ASN A 559 2.19 4.52 21.17
N ASN A 560 2.53 3.75 22.21
CA ASN A 560 1.78 3.69 23.47
C ASN A 560 2.71 3.87 24.69
N PRO A 561 2.79 5.07 25.30
CA PRO A 561 3.68 5.33 26.44
C PRO A 561 3.46 4.43 27.64
N ASN A 562 2.22 4.03 27.92
CA ASN A 562 1.86 3.27 29.12
C ASN A 562 2.37 1.82 29.08
N ARG A 563 2.97 1.36 27.97
CA ARG A 563 3.59 0.03 27.85
C ARG A 563 5.05 -0.03 28.30
N TYR A 564 5.71 1.10 28.56
CA TYR A 564 7.17 1.15 28.71
C TYR A 564 7.59 1.61 30.10
N GLY A 565 8.39 0.78 30.79
CA GLY A 565 9.05 1.11 32.04
C GLY A 565 10.48 1.63 31.85
N LEU A 566 11.22 1.73 32.95
CA LEU A 566 12.60 2.24 32.95
C LEU A 566 13.61 1.36 32.17
N SER A 567 13.27 0.12 31.83
CA SER A 567 14.05 -0.73 30.92
C SER A 567 14.08 -0.21 29.47
N LEU A 568 13.29 0.81 29.12
CA LEU A 568 13.26 1.41 27.78
C LEU A 568 14.64 1.90 27.30
N THR A 569 15.47 2.45 28.21
CA THR A 569 16.85 2.87 27.91
C THR A 569 17.81 1.69 27.67
N LEU A 570 17.43 0.48 28.08
CA LEU A 570 18.18 -0.74 27.81
C LEU A 570 17.69 -1.48 26.56
N GLY A 571 16.63 -0.98 25.90
CA GLY A 571 16.15 -1.50 24.63
C GLY A 571 15.04 -2.55 24.70
N SER A 572 14.26 -2.57 25.79
CA SER A 572 13.12 -3.50 25.95
C SER A 572 11.97 -3.28 24.95
N ALA A 573 11.94 -2.14 24.26
CA ALA A 573 10.95 -1.80 23.24
C ALA A 573 11.51 -1.96 21.82
N GLU A 574 10.84 -2.76 21.00
CA GLU A 574 11.28 -3.09 19.65
C GLU A 574 11.26 -1.90 18.68
N VAL A 575 12.18 -1.94 17.72
CA VAL A 575 12.36 -0.96 16.65
C VAL A 575 12.67 -1.69 15.34
N ARG A 576 12.75 -0.94 14.24
CA ARG A 576 13.33 -1.42 12.98
C ARG A 576 14.77 -0.94 12.84
N MET A 577 15.61 -1.66 12.09
CA MET A 577 16.93 -1.15 11.69
C MET A 577 16.82 0.13 10.85
N THR A 578 15.78 0.22 10.02
CA THR A 578 15.44 1.42 9.23
C THR A 578 15.14 2.64 10.13
N ASP A 579 14.29 2.49 11.14
CA ASP A 579 14.04 3.53 12.15
C ASP A 579 15.34 3.96 12.88
N MET A 580 16.17 2.99 13.27
CA MET A 580 17.45 3.25 13.97
C MET A 580 18.48 3.94 13.09
N ALA A 581 18.51 3.65 11.78
CA ALA A 581 19.35 4.37 10.83
C ALA A 581 18.96 5.85 10.75
N THR A 582 17.66 6.19 10.73
CA THR A 582 17.17 7.59 10.81
C THR A 582 17.60 8.28 12.11
N VAL A 583 17.50 7.58 13.26
CA VAL A 583 17.91 8.11 14.57
C VAL A 583 19.41 8.40 14.62
N TYR A 584 20.26 7.51 14.11
CA TYR A 584 21.71 7.69 14.10
C TYR A 584 22.15 8.69 13.01
N ALA A 585 21.47 8.74 11.86
CA ALA A 585 21.68 9.76 10.83
C ALA A 585 21.37 11.17 11.36
N THR A 586 20.35 11.30 12.22
CA THR A 586 20.03 12.56 12.90
C THR A 586 21.20 13.07 13.76
N LEU A 587 22.02 12.20 14.35
CA LEU A 587 23.23 12.61 15.07
C LEU A 587 24.36 13.01 14.12
N ALA A 588 24.60 12.20 13.08
CA ALA A 588 25.60 12.47 12.05
C ALA A 588 25.37 13.82 11.35
N ASN A 589 24.11 14.15 11.05
CA ASN A 589 23.66 15.37 10.38
C ASN A 589 23.34 16.50 11.37
N GLY A 590 24.11 16.62 12.46
CA GLY A 590 24.07 17.79 13.36
C GLY A 590 22.73 18.07 14.04
N GLY A 591 21.91 17.04 14.28
CA GLY A 591 20.58 17.16 14.88
C GLY A 591 19.44 17.38 13.87
N ILE A 592 19.73 17.34 12.57
CA ILE A 592 18.76 17.40 11.48
C ILE A 592 18.37 15.98 11.07
N ARG A 593 17.08 15.65 11.19
CA ARG A 593 16.53 14.39 10.70
C ARG A 593 16.22 14.51 9.21
N VAL A 594 16.71 13.56 8.43
CA VAL A 594 16.25 13.23 7.08
C VAL A 594 15.75 11.80 7.11
N ASP A 595 14.60 11.52 6.49
CA ASP A 595 14.03 10.17 6.46
C ASP A 595 14.70 9.32 5.37
N ILE A 596 14.68 8.00 5.54
CA ILE A 596 15.35 7.08 4.60
C ILE A 596 14.71 7.11 3.21
N ASN A 597 15.55 7.29 2.19
CA ASN A 597 15.14 7.39 0.81
C ASN A 597 15.66 6.20 -0.02
N PRO A 598 14.78 5.34 -0.56
CA PRO A 598 15.18 4.24 -1.45
C PRO A 598 15.09 4.58 -2.95
N VAL A 599 14.49 5.70 -3.35
CA VAL A 599 14.17 6.01 -4.76
C VAL A 599 14.72 7.39 -5.15
N LEU A 600 15.43 7.45 -6.28
CA LEU A 600 15.93 8.71 -6.84
C LEU A 600 15.01 9.28 -7.93
N LYS A 601 14.40 8.41 -8.75
CA LYS A 601 13.51 8.82 -9.84
C LYS A 601 12.52 7.72 -10.24
N ILE A 602 11.31 8.11 -10.61
CA ILE A 602 10.29 7.27 -11.27
C ILE A 602 9.82 7.99 -12.53
N THR A 603 9.85 7.31 -13.68
CA THR A 603 9.14 7.74 -14.88
C THR A 603 8.08 6.74 -15.32
N ASP A 604 7.08 7.18 -16.07
CA ASP A 604 6.18 6.29 -16.81
C ASP A 604 6.86 5.68 -18.05
N TYR A 605 6.11 4.85 -18.79
CA TYR A 605 6.54 4.20 -20.03
C TYR A 605 6.82 5.15 -21.20
N LYS A 606 6.49 6.45 -21.08
CA LYS A 606 6.79 7.51 -22.08
C LYS A 606 8.00 8.35 -21.68
N GLY A 607 8.58 8.11 -20.50
CA GLY A 607 9.63 8.94 -19.91
C GLY A 607 9.10 10.18 -19.15
N SER A 608 7.79 10.32 -18.97
CA SER A 608 7.20 11.37 -18.13
C SER A 608 7.64 11.15 -16.68
N VAL A 609 8.23 12.16 -16.04
CA VAL A 609 8.63 12.07 -14.63
C VAL A 609 7.38 12.05 -13.75
N LEU A 610 7.24 11.01 -12.93
CA LEU A 610 6.18 10.87 -11.92
C LEU A 610 6.69 11.28 -10.53
N GLU A 611 7.97 11.07 -10.28
CA GLU A 611 8.68 11.42 -9.05
C GLU A 611 10.17 11.57 -9.37
N GLU A 612 10.82 12.56 -8.79
CA GLU A 612 12.27 12.76 -8.84
C GLU A 612 12.69 13.43 -7.55
N LYS A 613 13.76 12.93 -6.91
CA LYS A 613 14.20 13.45 -5.63
C LYS A 613 14.69 14.89 -5.78
N GLU A 614 14.22 15.78 -4.91
CA GLU A 614 14.73 17.13 -4.82
C GLU A 614 16.22 17.14 -4.42
N LYS A 615 16.99 18.08 -4.96
CA LYS A 615 18.45 18.12 -4.75
C LYS A 615 18.85 18.59 -3.35
N GLU A 616 17.97 19.34 -2.69
CA GLU A 616 18.17 19.93 -1.36
C GLU A 616 17.00 19.53 -0.47
N GLU A 617 17.13 18.40 0.22
CA GLU A 617 16.10 17.90 1.13
C GLU A 617 16.27 18.58 2.51
N TYR A 618 15.48 19.62 2.76
CA TYR A 618 15.52 20.39 4.00
C TYR A 618 14.96 19.60 5.20
N GLY A 619 15.78 18.69 5.74
CA GLY A 619 15.43 17.86 6.89
C GLY A 619 15.02 18.67 8.13
N GLN A 620 14.24 18.03 9.02
CA GLN A 620 13.74 18.70 10.21
C GLN A 620 14.81 18.74 11.31
N ARG A 621 15.18 19.93 11.80
CA ARG A 621 15.97 20.05 13.04
C ARG A 621 15.15 19.54 14.22
N VAL A 622 15.53 18.39 14.76
CA VAL A 622 14.86 17.73 15.89
C VAL A 622 15.71 17.71 17.16
N LEU A 623 17.02 17.86 17.03
CA LEU A 623 17.97 17.94 18.13
C LEU A 623 18.86 19.19 17.97
N ASP A 624 19.38 19.68 19.08
CA ASP A 624 20.39 20.73 19.09
C ASP A 624 21.72 20.23 18.48
N GLU A 625 22.41 21.10 17.72
CA GLU A 625 23.63 20.72 17.01
C GLU A 625 24.80 20.42 17.94
N GLY A 626 24.93 21.18 19.03
CA GLY A 626 25.91 20.92 20.08
C GLY A 626 25.61 19.63 20.82
N VAL A 627 24.34 19.29 21.05
CA VAL A 627 23.97 17.99 21.65
C VAL A 627 24.29 16.83 20.71
N ALA A 628 24.00 16.95 19.42
CA ALA A 628 24.38 15.95 18.41
C ALA A 628 25.90 15.78 18.31
N PHE A 629 26.65 16.89 18.31
CA PHE A 629 28.12 16.91 18.32
C PHE A 629 28.70 16.23 19.58
N ILE A 630 28.18 16.56 20.76
CA ILE A 630 28.67 16.01 22.05
C ILE A 630 28.42 14.50 22.12
N ILE A 631 27.24 14.02 21.73
CA ILE A 631 26.98 12.57 21.64
C ILE A 631 27.94 11.91 20.65
N SER A 632 28.13 12.50 19.46
CA SER A 632 29.07 11.99 18.45
C SER A 632 30.51 11.92 18.99
N ASP A 633 30.98 12.94 19.73
CA ASP A 633 32.32 12.94 20.31
C ASP A 633 32.50 11.90 21.42
N ILE A 634 31.48 11.64 22.24
CA ILE A 634 31.51 10.54 23.22
C ILE A 634 31.57 9.19 22.51
N LEU A 635 30.76 9.00 21.46
CA LEU A 635 30.73 7.76 20.67
C LEU A 635 31.96 7.55 19.78
N ALA A 636 32.70 8.62 19.44
CA ALA A 636 33.94 8.55 18.68
C ALA A 636 35.20 8.36 19.56
N ASP A 637 35.07 8.47 20.88
CA ASP A 637 36.19 8.35 21.83
C ASP A 637 36.51 6.88 22.14
N ASN A 638 37.66 6.39 21.66
CA ASN A 638 38.12 5.04 21.97
C ASN A 638 38.68 4.91 23.40
N LYS A 639 39.29 5.98 23.94
CA LYS A 639 39.85 5.96 25.31
C LYS A 639 38.74 5.94 26.36
N SER A 640 37.61 6.57 26.10
CA SER A 640 36.47 6.52 27.02
C SER A 640 35.66 5.23 26.96
N ARG A 641 35.80 4.39 25.93
CA ARG A 641 35.07 3.10 25.81
C ARG A 641 35.91 1.86 26.17
N SER A 642 37.18 2.05 26.54
CA SER A 642 38.14 0.96 26.67
C SER A 642 38.09 0.19 27.98
N LEU A 643 37.18 0.50 28.92
CA LEU A 643 36.98 -0.31 30.12
C LEU A 643 36.15 -1.56 29.78
N GLU A 644 35.02 -1.35 29.10
CA GLU A 644 34.11 -2.43 28.67
C GLU A 644 34.65 -3.19 27.44
N PHE A 645 35.13 -2.46 26.43
CA PHE A 645 35.43 -3.05 25.12
C PHE A 645 36.93 -3.24 24.84
N GLY A 646 37.81 -2.71 25.68
CA GLY A 646 39.25 -2.66 25.41
C GLY A 646 39.65 -1.70 24.28
N ALA A 647 40.93 -1.34 24.22
CA ALA A 647 41.44 -0.34 23.28
C ALA A 647 41.56 -0.84 21.82
N ASN A 648 41.71 -2.17 21.62
CA ASN A 648 41.97 -2.80 20.33
C ASN A 648 40.76 -3.60 19.82
N SER A 649 39.55 -3.04 19.96
CA SER A 649 38.30 -3.73 19.62
C SER A 649 37.87 -3.54 18.16
N PRO A 650 36.95 -4.38 17.63
CA PRO A 650 36.31 -4.17 16.33
C PRO A 650 35.53 -2.84 16.19
N LEU A 651 35.39 -2.07 17.27
CA LEU A 651 34.79 -0.73 17.25
C LEU A 651 35.77 0.37 16.78
N VAL A 652 37.02 0.00 16.45
CA VAL A 652 38.07 0.91 15.97
C VAL A 652 38.26 0.75 14.47
N ILE A 653 38.17 1.85 13.73
CA ILE A 653 38.56 1.94 12.31
C ILE A 653 39.88 2.72 12.25
N PRO A 654 41.02 2.10 11.87
CA PRO A 654 42.32 2.77 11.87
C PRO A 654 42.33 4.07 11.05
N ASN A 655 42.94 5.12 11.60
CA ASN A 655 43.08 6.44 10.98
C ASN A 655 41.77 7.15 10.56
N LYS A 656 40.60 6.69 11.02
CA LYS A 656 39.30 7.37 10.83
C LYS A 656 38.68 7.72 12.19
N ARG A 657 38.01 8.87 12.28
CA ARG A 657 37.15 9.19 13.43
C ARG A 657 35.73 8.74 13.13
N VAL A 658 35.30 7.66 13.76
CA VAL A 658 33.96 7.08 13.56
C VAL A 658 33.22 7.00 14.89
N SER A 659 32.02 7.58 14.93
CA SER A 659 31.10 7.49 16.06
C SER A 659 30.41 6.13 16.02
N VAL A 660 30.48 5.31 17.06
CA VAL A 660 29.90 3.96 17.05
C VAL A 660 29.28 3.59 18.39
N LYS A 661 28.16 2.85 18.35
CA LYS A 661 27.49 2.30 19.53
C LYS A 661 27.02 0.87 19.28
N THR A 662 27.25 0.05 20.29
CA THR A 662 26.85 -1.37 20.39
C THR A 662 25.49 -1.54 21.06
N GLY A 663 24.79 -2.64 20.82
CA GLY A 663 23.58 -3.01 21.54
C GLY A 663 23.43 -4.52 21.65
N THR A 664 23.11 -5.02 22.83
CA THR A 664 22.72 -6.42 23.06
C THR A 664 21.39 -6.41 23.80
N SER A 665 20.43 -7.24 23.39
CA SER A 665 19.12 -7.38 24.06
C SER A 665 19.16 -8.39 25.22
N ASP A 666 18.11 -8.40 26.04
CA ASP A 666 18.00 -9.31 27.18
C ASP A 666 17.94 -10.77 26.72
N ASN A 667 18.67 -11.67 27.39
CA ASN A 667 18.95 -13.04 26.94
C ASN A 667 19.74 -13.11 25.61
N LYS A 668 20.35 -12.01 25.15
CA LYS A 668 21.23 -11.97 23.96
C LYS A 668 20.55 -12.53 22.69
N ARG A 669 19.31 -12.11 22.41
CA ARG A 669 18.56 -12.52 21.21
C ARG A 669 18.91 -11.67 19.99
N ASP A 670 19.31 -10.43 20.24
CA ASP A 670 19.73 -9.43 19.26
C ASP A 670 21.11 -8.90 19.64
N ASN A 671 21.96 -8.74 18.64
CA ASN A 671 23.22 -8.05 18.76
C ASN A 671 23.36 -7.02 17.63
N TRP A 672 23.74 -5.80 17.99
CA TRP A 672 23.76 -4.63 17.12
C TRP A 672 25.10 -3.92 17.19
N THR A 673 25.55 -3.39 16.05
CA THR A 673 26.55 -2.32 16.00
C THR A 673 26.13 -1.30 14.97
N ILE A 674 26.01 -0.03 15.39
CA ILE A 674 25.62 1.09 14.53
C ILE A 674 26.66 2.20 14.66
N GLY A 675 27.19 2.67 13.54
CA GLY A 675 28.21 3.71 13.54
C GLY A 675 28.26 4.52 12.25
N TYR A 676 28.83 5.73 12.34
CA TYR A 676 28.67 6.78 11.33
C TYR A 676 29.83 7.80 11.30
N THR A 677 29.98 8.42 10.14
CA THR A 677 30.62 9.73 9.93
C THR A 677 29.55 10.72 9.42
N LYS A 678 29.90 11.93 8.94
CA LYS A 678 28.90 12.79 8.27
C LYS A 678 28.49 12.22 6.92
N ALA A 679 29.42 11.63 6.18
CA ALA A 679 29.17 11.10 4.84
C ALA A 679 28.38 9.78 4.81
N GLN A 680 28.52 8.91 5.82
CA GLN A 680 28.06 7.52 5.77
C GLN A 680 27.61 7.00 7.14
N LEU A 681 26.63 6.09 7.13
CA LEU A 681 26.18 5.32 8.29
C LEU A 681 26.10 3.84 7.92
N VAL A 682 26.54 2.99 8.85
CA VAL A 682 26.44 1.53 8.77
C VAL A 682 25.76 1.02 10.04
N ALA A 683 24.60 0.36 9.88
CA ALA A 683 23.90 -0.37 10.93
C ALA A 683 23.97 -1.87 10.65
N VAL A 684 24.28 -2.68 11.65
CA VAL A 684 24.37 -4.14 11.56
C VAL A 684 23.60 -4.78 12.72
N TRP A 685 22.93 -5.90 12.44
CA TRP A 685 22.31 -6.81 13.40
C TRP A 685 22.76 -8.25 13.13
N VAL A 686 22.91 -9.06 14.18
CA VAL A 686 22.93 -10.53 14.10
C VAL A 686 22.06 -11.14 15.20
N GLY A 687 21.57 -12.36 14.95
CA GLY A 687 20.69 -13.11 15.84
C GLY A 687 19.92 -14.18 15.09
N ASN A 688 18.82 -14.66 15.67
CA ASN A 688 18.04 -15.77 15.11
C ASN A 688 16.63 -15.34 14.68
N ASN A 689 16.17 -15.89 13.55
CA ASN A 689 14.87 -15.53 12.96
C ASN A 689 13.70 -15.77 13.91
N ASP A 690 13.71 -16.90 14.61
CA ASP A 690 12.72 -17.35 15.61
C ASP A 690 12.81 -16.64 16.98
N ASN A 691 13.82 -15.77 17.18
CA ASN A 691 14.21 -15.15 18.46
C ASN A 691 14.84 -16.11 19.49
N SER A 692 15.35 -17.28 19.09
CA SER A 692 16.17 -18.11 19.97
C SER A 692 17.42 -17.35 20.44
N PRO A 693 17.88 -17.54 21.70
CA PRO A 693 18.98 -16.78 22.26
C PRO A 693 20.34 -17.24 21.72
N MET A 694 21.26 -16.29 21.49
CA MET A 694 22.66 -16.59 21.20
C MET A 694 23.39 -17.14 22.45
N SER A 695 24.64 -17.56 22.28
CA SER A 695 25.51 -18.08 23.34
C SER A 695 25.61 -17.11 24.52
N GLN A 696 25.08 -17.51 25.68
CA GLN A 696 25.07 -16.66 26.88
C GLN A 696 26.48 -16.37 27.40
N ALA A 697 27.46 -17.24 27.14
CA ALA A 697 28.86 -17.00 27.47
C ALA A 697 29.59 -16.09 26.46
N LEU A 698 29.35 -16.25 25.15
CA LEU A 698 30.22 -15.70 24.11
C LEU A 698 29.63 -14.52 23.31
N ALA A 699 28.30 -14.38 23.25
CA ALA A 699 27.68 -13.22 22.61
C ALA A 699 27.85 -11.97 23.49
N SER A 700 28.27 -10.85 22.89
CA SER A 700 28.67 -9.63 23.60
C SER A 700 28.54 -8.41 22.69
N GLY A 701 28.72 -7.19 23.20
CA GLY A 701 28.71 -5.98 22.37
C GLY A 701 29.79 -5.93 21.28
N ILE A 702 30.82 -6.80 21.31
CA ILE A 702 31.95 -6.82 20.36
C ILE A 702 32.11 -8.12 19.57
N THR A 703 31.26 -9.12 19.80
CA THR A 703 31.18 -10.37 19.02
C THR A 703 29.92 -10.35 18.15
N GLY A 704 29.90 -11.07 17.02
CA GLY A 704 28.76 -11.06 16.10
C GLY A 704 28.70 -9.82 15.19
N ALA A 705 27.94 -8.79 15.54
CA ALA A 705 27.68 -7.64 14.65
C ALA A 705 28.89 -6.71 14.49
N ALA A 706 29.76 -6.58 15.49
CA ALA A 706 30.86 -5.62 15.46
C ALA A 706 31.96 -5.95 14.41
N PRO A 707 32.40 -7.21 14.21
CA PRO A 707 33.28 -7.60 13.09
C PRO A 707 32.70 -7.30 11.70
N ILE A 708 31.41 -7.60 11.48
CA ILE A 708 30.68 -7.28 10.24
C ILE A 708 30.66 -5.76 10.02
N TRP A 709 30.28 -5.00 11.05
CA TRP A 709 30.29 -3.54 11.02
C TRP A 709 31.68 -2.97 10.70
N ASN A 710 32.75 -3.56 11.27
CA ASN A 710 34.12 -3.13 11.02
C ASN A 710 34.54 -3.37 9.56
N LYS A 711 34.30 -4.57 9.03
CA LYS A 711 34.58 -4.94 7.63
C LYS A 711 33.83 -4.01 6.66
N ILE A 712 32.52 -3.80 6.87
CA ILE A 712 31.71 -2.93 6.02
C ILE A 712 32.19 -1.48 6.14
N THR A 713 32.32 -0.94 7.35
CA THR A 713 32.72 0.47 7.55
C THR A 713 34.11 0.76 6.99
N SER A 714 35.06 -0.18 7.13
CA SER A 714 36.40 -0.07 6.51
C SER A 714 36.34 -0.08 4.99
N LEU A 715 35.46 -0.89 4.38
CA LEU A 715 35.22 -0.90 2.94
C LEU A 715 34.65 0.44 2.45
N VAL A 716 33.60 0.99 3.10
CA VAL A 716 32.94 2.20 2.60
C VAL A 716 33.75 3.48 2.87
N LEU A 717 34.58 3.50 3.92
CA LEU A 717 35.49 4.62 4.25
C LEU A 717 36.89 4.51 3.64
N ALA A 718 37.22 3.43 2.91
CA ALA A 718 38.59 3.17 2.41
C ALA A 718 39.19 4.39 1.68
N ASN A 719 38.46 4.92 0.70
CA ASN A 719 38.87 6.05 -0.13
C ASN A 719 38.38 7.42 0.37
N SER A 720 37.67 7.47 1.51
CA SER A 720 37.18 8.72 2.09
C SER A 720 38.31 9.44 2.85
N PRO A 721 38.49 10.77 2.68
CA PRO A 721 39.40 11.54 3.53
C PRO A 721 38.92 11.51 4.98
N SER A 722 39.81 11.76 5.95
CA SER A 722 39.40 11.93 7.35
C SER A 722 38.65 13.26 7.49
N GLU A 723 37.42 13.21 8.02
CA GLU A 723 36.59 14.41 8.20
C GLU A 723 37.14 15.30 9.33
N ASN A 724 37.41 16.58 9.03
CA ASN A 724 37.79 17.56 10.04
C ASN A 724 36.64 17.79 11.04
N VAL A 725 36.97 17.80 12.34
CA VAL A 725 36.00 17.98 13.42
C VAL A 725 35.57 19.45 13.51
N VAL A 726 34.48 19.78 12.80
CA VAL A 726 33.80 21.08 12.94
C VAL A 726 33.06 21.13 14.27
N ILE A 727 33.44 22.08 15.14
CA ILE A 727 32.80 22.34 16.44
C ILE A 727 31.66 23.36 16.22
N PRO A 728 30.40 23.07 16.61
CA PRO A 728 29.29 24.01 16.48
C PRO A 728 29.48 25.29 17.29
N VAL A 729 28.93 26.41 16.81
CA VAL A 729 29.08 27.73 17.46
C VAL A 729 28.48 27.81 18.87
N ASN A 730 27.53 26.94 19.19
CA ASN A 730 26.92 26.81 20.52
C ASN A 730 27.66 25.84 21.45
N VAL A 731 28.78 25.25 21.02
CA VAL A 731 29.66 24.41 21.84
C VAL A 731 30.87 25.22 22.32
N VAL A 732 31.31 24.95 23.56
CA VAL A 732 32.56 25.46 24.13
C VAL A 732 33.39 24.30 24.67
N SER A 733 34.72 24.42 24.66
CA SER A 733 35.64 23.44 25.22
C SER A 733 36.31 23.97 26.50
N LYS A 734 36.40 23.12 27.53
CA LYS A 734 37.01 23.46 28.83
C LYS A 734 37.84 22.27 29.32
N ARG A 735 38.95 22.53 30.03
CA ARG A 735 39.70 21.45 30.70
C ARG A 735 38.90 21.02 31.93
N CYS A 736 38.45 19.77 31.95
CA CYS A 736 37.56 19.23 32.97
C CYS A 736 37.89 17.75 33.22
N LEU A 737 37.89 17.31 34.49
CA LEU A 737 38.17 15.91 34.87
C LEU A 737 39.46 15.35 34.23
N GLY A 738 40.52 16.17 34.16
CA GLY A 738 41.82 15.82 33.59
C GLY A 738 41.93 15.90 32.05
N ARG A 739 40.81 15.97 31.31
CA ARG A 739 40.78 16.01 29.83
C ARG A 739 40.33 17.36 29.27
N VAL A 740 40.39 17.54 27.96
CA VAL A 740 39.54 18.52 27.27
C VAL A 740 38.15 17.91 27.15
N GLU A 741 37.13 18.69 27.46
CA GLU A 741 35.73 18.28 27.46
C GLU A 741 34.85 19.35 26.81
N TYR A 742 33.75 18.92 26.18
CA TYR A 742 32.85 19.78 25.40
C TYR A 742 31.52 20.00 26.12
N PHE A 743 31.03 21.24 26.06
CA PHE A 743 29.84 21.70 26.75
C PHE A 743 28.95 22.52 25.81
N ILE A 744 27.64 22.50 26.05
CA ILE A 744 26.74 23.51 25.47
C ILE A 744 27.07 24.84 26.15
N ARG A 745 27.21 25.92 25.37
CA ARG A 745 27.54 27.25 25.87
C ARG A 745 26.55 27.68 26.96
N GLY A 746 27.07 27.91 28.17
CA GLY A 746 26.31 28.22 29.37
C GLY A 746 26.21 27.06 30.37
N THR A 747 26.55 25.82 30.01
CA THR A 747 26.52 24.66 30.92
C THR A 747 27.90 24.26 31.45
N GLU A 748 28.99 24.85 30.95
CA GLU A 748 30.38 24.52 31.32
C GLU A 748 30.73 24.78 32.80
N ASN A 749 29.87 25.48 33.54
CA ASN A 749 30.02 25.77 34.97
C ASN A 749 28.95 25.09 35.84
N PHE A 750 28.07 24.25 35.28
CA PHE A 750 27.06 23.49 36.05
C PHE A 750 27.65 22.27 36.78
N VAL A 751 28.93 21.94 36.53
CA VAL A 751 29.61 20.77 37.09
C VAL A 751 31.00 21.15 37.62
N SER A 752 31.44 20.47 38.68
CA SER A 752 32.81 20.59 39.15
C SER A 752 33.77 19.91 38.18
N CYS A 753 34.82 20.64 37.78
CA CYS A 753 35.89 20.11 36.93
C CYS A 753 37.09 19.57 37.72
N ALA A 754 37.03 19.57 39.06
CA ALA A 754 38.04 18.96 39.91
C ALA A 754 38.19 17.45 39.63
N PRO A 755 39.39 16.85 39.74
CA PRO A 755 39.58 15.42 39.55
C PRO A 755 38.64 14.60 40.45
N LEU A 756 38.06 13.54 39.89
CA LEU A 756 37.32 12.55 40.67
C LEU A 756 38.27 11.86 41.65
N ALA A 757 38.04 12.04 42.95
CA ALA A 757 38.61 11.16 43.97
C ALA A 757 38.08 9.72 43.72
N PRO A 758 38.93 8.68 43.76
CA PRO A 758 38.52 7.30 43.57
C PRO A 758 37.32 6.95 44.43
N SER A 759 36.26 6.47 43.80
CA SER A 759 35.15 5.83 44.50
C SER A 759 35.53 4.38 44.74
N PRO A 760 35.31 3.80 45.93
CA PRO A 760 35.30 2.35 46.04
C PRO A 760 34.20 1.81 45.12
N THR A 761 34.49 0.71 44.43
CA THR A 761 33.49 -0.14 43.78
C THR A 761 32.63 -0.75 44.90
N PRO A 762 31.29 -0.52 44.91
CA PRO A 762 30.41 -1.25 45.79
C PRO A 762 30.53 -2.75 45.53
N ALA A 763 30.64 -3.55 46.60
CA ALA A 763 30.44 -4.98 46.48
C ALA A 763 28.96 -5.27 46.13
N PRO A 764 28.66 -6.32 45.36
CA PRO A 764 27.34 -6.93 45.36
C PRO A 764 26.93 -7.31 46.79
N MET A 765 25.63 -7.17 47.10
CA MET A 765 24.98 -7.72 48.29
C MET A 765 24.39 -9.08 47.96
#